data_AF-A0A353DJ16-F1
#
_entry.id   AF-A0A353DJ16-F1
#
_cell.length_a   1.000
_cell.length_b   1.000
_cell.length_c   1.000
_cell.angle_alpha   90.00
_cell.angle_beta   90.00
_cell.angle_gamma   90.00
#
_symmetry.space_group_name_H-M   'P 1'
#
loop_
_entity.id
_entity.type
_entity.pdbx_description
1 polymer ?
#
loop_
_entity_poly.entity_id
_entity_poly.type
_entity_poly.pdbx_seq_one_letter_code
_entity_poly.pdbx_strand_id
1 'polypeptide(L)'
;MPSNLPPEISSGLRAIKRRIRQIQLVRGLLRVLSVVLGGLFILVALDYFLAPLSSGVRAVVFFCWLAAVAYGVFRFLLRPLTRKISLVRLARWLEERHPEVQERISSALELSDHPEGISLDLLRELSKDAARDVGELNPNDEVRSERVKKSLWPVAVMVVALISLMAIFPREMGRLLSRAVSPFSDLGNVGAFRFTMNPGDLEVLEGDEVLIEMTYEGELNGDLDFLVTKDGEVLSESLSPVSSEGNKHTFQYHLPSAEDGFLYSARVGRSESDQFEVRVWPIPLLRDGVVRYQYPEYTGWSDRSEALNGGIKALPGTQVTVTGTFDSPIKSGELLFESKELGDVEVENSANGSSFRWTQTIVPETLGNATLVVTHKLDRELQGGSFSIESLIDEAPAVKILSPVQRELKIRPDDQIVLDYEVLEKIGLSKAEIEIKVGGKKVASLNELLPERKPDLRPDLWEGEAMIYLGNLLPKINNPREFRIRLAISDNRPADLEGPGVGYSEWIEIKINKGASSLVRQELNEKHSDLKKTIEKAIADVQKAKAKMHQAKARLRKEEVPEQALEAMNEARDKLAEVEEDLTDLSERMKDSVQAHRRDELEEAIDMLAEARKEVEKAPLQDTAESRKEEIDSAIRNSTEAVDELRELLNEVSKDHPKIEDLAKLEELAQKQDQLAQEASEAAENAENADTPPEQDWQKQQEQVENEIREQVRQSPEAKSAALENQAEKAQDLAEKAEDLKEAQENLAELASQDQPTIEEKIADALAQAQEQINQDIKEELAEAQGNEEGQGNEEAQGNEEAQGNEEGQG
;
A
#
# COMPACT_ATOMS: atom_id res chain seq x y z
N MET A 1 -60.57 46.98 -24.67
CA MET A 1 -61.59 48.01 -24.46
C MET A 1 -62.70 47.40 -23.61
N PRO A 2 -63.12 48.02 -22.49
CA PRO A 2 -64.23 47.51 -21.72
C PRO A 2 -65.52 47.69 -22.53
N SER A 3 -66.22 46.59 -22.78
CA SER A 3 -67.53 46.57 -23.41
C SER A 3 -68.53 47.40 -22.61
N ASN A 4 -69.12 48.45 -23.19
CA ASN A 4 -70.23 49.21 -22.61
C ASN A 4 -71.56 48.41 -22.65
N LEU A 5 -71.49 47.12 -22.27
CA LEU A 5 -72.65 46.27 -22.14
C LEU A 5 -73.21 46.41 -20.72
N PRO A 6 -74.53 46.56 -20.53
CA PRO A 6 -75.13 46.46 -19.20
C PRO A 6 -74.70 45.17 -18.49
N PRO A 7 -74.29 45.23 -17.20
CA PRO A 7 -73.84 44.07 -16.45
C PRO A 7 -74.91 42.97 -16.37
N GLU A 8 -76.18 43.32 -16.48
CA GLU A 8 -77.34 42.43 -16.47
C GLU A 8 -77.38 41.50 -17.71
N ILE A 9 -77.20 42.02 -18.92
CA ILE A 9 -77.17 41.22 -20.17
C ILE A 9 -75.99 40.26 -20.14
N SER A 10 -74.81 40.80 -19.81
CA SER A 10 -73.58 40.02 -19.84
C SER A 10 -73.54 38.95 -18.73
N SER A 11 -74.14 39.20 -17.56
CA SER A 11 -74.25 38.22 -16.47
C SER A 11 -75.29 37.13 -16.76
N GLY A 12 -76.46 37.48 -17.33
CA GLY A 12 -77.49 36.53 -17.75
C GLY A 12 -77.01 35.56 -18.83
N LEU A 13 -76.42 36.08 -19.92
CA LEU A 13 -75.85 35.23 -20.98
C LEU A 13 -74.65 34.40 -20.49
N ARG A 14 -73.83 34.93 -19.57
CA ARG A 14 -72.76 34.15 -18.91
C ARG A 14 -73.31 33.03 -18.03
N ALA A 15 -74.43 33.24 -17.34
CA ALA A 15 -75.11 32.21 -16.54
C ALA A 15 -75.65 31.08 -17.42
N ILE A 16 -76.30 31.40 -18.55
CA ILE A 16 -76.76 30.42 -19.55
C ILE A 16 -75.57 29.66 -20.15
N LYS A 17 -74.50 30.37 -20.56
CA LYS A 17 -73.26 29.76 -21.05
C LYS A 17 -72.63 28.81 -20.02
N ARG A 18 -72.61 29.19 -18.75
CA ARG A 18 -72.12 28.35 -17.64
C ARG A 18 -72.99 27.12 -17.47
N ARG A 19 -74.32 27.24 -17.54
CA ARG A 19 -75.24 26.10 -17.45
C ARG A 19 -75.07 25.11 -18.61
N ILE A 20 -74.91 25.60 -19.84
CA ILE A 20 -74.60 24.78 -21.02
C ILE A 20 -73.27 24.04 -20.82
N ARG A 21 -72.22 24.74 -20.37
CA ARG A 21 -70.91 24.12 -20.09
C ARG A 21 -70.98 23.09 -18.96
N GLN A 22 -71.74 23.35 -17.90
CA GLN A 22 -71.97 22.38 -16.82
C GLN A 22 -72.67 21.12 -17.33
N ILE A 23 -73.71 21.25 -18.15
CA ILE A 23 -74.42 20.10 -18.73
C ILE A 23 -73.51 19.34 -19.71
N GLN A 24 -72.71 20.04 -20.53
CA GLN A 24 -71.72 19.42 -21.40
C GLN A 24 -70.63 18.68 -20.61
N LEU A 25 -70.15 19.27 -19.51
CA LEU A 25 -69.17 18.67 -18.63
C LEU A 25 -69.72 17.43 -17.94
N VAL A 26 -70.89 17.50 -17.30
CA VAL A 26 -71.50 16.35 -16.61
C VAL A 26 -71.81 15.24 -17.60
N ARG A 27 -72.35 15.56 -18.77
CA ARG A 27 -72.61 14.56 -19.82
C ARG A 27 -71.32 13.96 -20.39
N GLY A 28 -70.30 14.79 -20.60
CA GLY A 28 -68.98 14.36 -21.04
C GLY A 28 -68.36 13.40 -20.04
N LEU A 29 -68.39 13.75 -18.75
CA LEU A 29 -67.89 12.94 -17.65
C LEU A 29 -68.64 11.61 -17.54
N LEU A 30 -69.98 11.61 -17.60
CA LEU A 30 -70.78 10.37 -17.59
C LEU A 30 -70.45 9.46 -18.78
N ARG A 31 -70.18 10.02 -19.95
CA ARG A 31 -69.78 9.24 -21.14
C ARG A 31 -68.37 8.67 -21.01
N VAL A 32 -67.41 9.46 -20.52
CA VAL A 32 -66.05 8.98 -20.23
C VAL A 32 -66.12 7.87 -19.17
N LEU A 33 -66.86 8.08 -18.09
CA LEU A 33 -67.08 7.07 -17.06
C LEU A 33 -67.73 5.81 -17.63
N SER A 34 -68.64 5.93 -18.59
CA SER A 34 -69.20 4.78 -19.30
C SER A 34 -68.14 4.00 -20.08
N VAL A 35 -67.20 4.68 -20.74
CA VAL A 35 -66.09 4.05 -21.47
C VAL A 35 -65.12 3.36 -20.51
N VAL A 36 -64.79 4.02 -19.39
CA VAL A 36 -63.94 3.46 -18.33
C VAL A 36 -64.56 2.17 -17.79
N LEU A 37 -65.80 2.24 -17.29
CA LEU A 37 -66.48 1.08 -16.70
C LEU A 37 -66.75 -0.01 -17.73
N GLY A 38 -67.22 0.33 -18.93
CA GLY A 38 -67.50 -0.65 -19.98
C GLY A 38 -66.23 -1.39 -20.41
N GLY A 39 -65.12 -0.67 -20.56
CA GLY A 39 -63.84 -1.28 -20.87
C GLY A 39 -63.27 -2.13 -19.73
N LEU A 40 -63.47 -1.72 -18.47
CA LEU A 40 -63.12 -2.54 -17.30
C LEU A 40 -63.92 -3.85 -17.28
N PHE A 41 -65.22 -3.82 -17.57
CA PHE A 41 -66.03 -5.03 -17.72
C PHE A 41 -65.53 -5.94 -18.84
N ILE A 42 -65.12 -5.37 -19.99
CA ILE A 42 -64.55 -6.14 -21.09
C ILE A 42 -63.23 -6.79 -20.66
N LEU A 43 -62.35 -6.05 -19.97
CA LEU A 43 -61.09 -6.59 -19.44
C LEU A 43 -61.33 -7.78 -18.50
N VAL A 44 -62.23 -7.61 -17.53
CA VAL A 44 -62.62 -8.66 -16.58
C VAL A 44 -63.23 -9.87 -17.31
N ALA A 45 -64.10 -9.65 -18.29
CA ALA A 45 -64.71 -10.72 -19.06
C ALA A 45 -63.67 -11.47 -19.91
N LEU A 46 -62.75 -10.76 -20.57
CA LEU A 46 -61.67 -11.37 -21.34
C LEU A 46 -60.75 -12.19 -20.43
N ASP A 47 -60.36 -11.66 -19.27
CA ASP A 47 -59.51 -12.38 -18.31
C ASP A 47 -60.21 -13.62 -17.77
N TYR A 48 -61.51 -13.57 -17.48
CA TYR A 48 -62.26 -14.75 -17.02
C TYR A 48 -62.47 -15.80 -18.12
N PHE A 49 -62.94 -15.39 -19.31
CA PHE A 49 -63.36 -16.32 -20.37
C PHE A 49 -62.21 -16.82 -21.25
N LEU A 50 -61.12 -16.07 -21.38
CA LEU A 50 -59.96 -16.44 -22.20
C LEU A 50 -58.71 -16.79 -21.36
N ALA A 51 -58.83 -16.91 -20.03
CA ALA A 51 -57.74 -17.38 -19.18
C ALA A 51 -57.21 -18.76 -19.62
N PRO A 52 -55.88 -18.99 -19.56
CA PRO A 52 -54.84 -18.05 -19.11
C PRO A 52 -54.40 -17.08 -20.22
N LEU A 53 -54.37 -15.77 -19.91
CA LEU A 53 -53.83 -14.72 -20.79
C LEU A 53 -52.40 -14.39 -20.36
N SER A 54 -51.45 -14.38 -21.31
CA SER A 54 -50.08 -13.93 -21.03
C SER A 54 -50.05 -12.47 -20.59
N SER A 55 -49.03 -12.08 -19.81
CA SER A 55 -48.81 -10.70 -19.37
C SER A 55 -48.77 -9.71 -20.56
N GLY A 56 -48.15 -10.10 -21.67
CA GLY A 56 -48.12 -9.30 -22.90
C GLY A 56 -49.51 -9.04 -23.49
N VAL A 57 -50.37 -10.05 -23.57
CA VAL A 57 -51.75 -9.86 -24.06
C VAL A 57 -52.55 -8.98 -23.10
N ARG A 58 -52.43 -9.19 -21.78
CA ARG A 58 -53.08 -8.34 -20.78
C ARG A 58 -52.63 -6.88 -20.91
N ALA A 59 -51.34 -6.62 -21.10
CA ALA A 59 -50.79 -5.29 -21.32
C ALA A 59 -51.35 -4.64 -22.59
N VAL A 60 -51.39 -5.36 -23.72
CA VAL A 60 -51.97 -4.85 -24.96
C VAL A 60 -53.43 -4.47 -24.79
N VAL A 61 -54.25 -5.33 -24.17
CA VAL A 61 -55.68 -5.02 -23.95
C VAL A 61 -55.85 -3.85 -22.98
N PHE A 62 -55.03 -3.76 -21.93
CA PHE A 62 -55.02 -2.62 -21.00
C PHE A 62 -54.65 -1.30 -21.69
N PHE A 63 -53.61 -1.26 -22.52
CA PHE A 63 -53.23 -0.06 -23.25
C PHE A 63 -54.25 0.32 -24.33
N CYS A 64 -54.87 -0.66 -25.00
CA CYS A 64 -56.00 -0.42 -25.89
C CYS A 64 -57.18 0.22 -25.14
N TRP A 65 -57.49 -0.26 -23.94
CA TRP A 65 -58.49 0.34 -23.07
C TRP A 65 -58.11 1.77 -22.65
N LEU A 66 -56.87 2.01 -22.23
CA LEU A 66 -56.37 3.33 -21.86
C LEU A 66 -56.44 4.31 -23.04
N ALA A 67 -56.08 3.87 -24.25
CA ALA A 67 -56.22 4.65 -25.47
C ALA A 67 -57.68 4.98 -25.79
N ALA A 68 -58.60 4.03 -25.59
CA ALA A 68 -60.03 4.26 -25.75
C ALA A 68 -60.57 5.28 -24.73
N VAL A 69 -60.11 5.23 -23.48
CA VAL A 69 -60.43 6.22 -22.44
C VAL A 69 -59.88 7.59 -22.81
N ALA A 70 -58.61 7.69 -23.23
CA ALA A 70 -57.99 8.94 -23.66
C ALA A 70 -58.71 9.56 -24.87
N TYR A 71 -59.04 8.73 -25.87
CA TYR A 71 -59.86 9.16 -27.00
C TYR A 71 -61.26 9.61 -26.57
N GLY A 72 -61.87 8.90 -25.61
CA GLY A 72 -63.15 9.28 -25.00
C GLY A 72 -63.09 10.65 -24.31
N VAL A 73 -62.06 10.90 -23.50
CA VAL A 73 -61.81 12.19 -22.84
C VAL A 73 -61.63 13.30 -23.88
N PHE A 74 -60.81 13.07 -24.90
CA PHE A 74 -60.62 14.04 -25.99
C PHE A 74 -61.94 14.33 -26.72
N ARG A 75 -62.69 13.30 -27.10
CA ARG A 75 -63.89 13.39 -27.95
C ARG A 75 -65.13 13.90 -27.23
N PHE A 76 -65.31 13.56 -25.96
CA PHE A 76 -66.53 13.83 -25.18
C PHE A 76 -66.36 14.90 -24.10
N LEU A 77 -65.14 15.18 -23.64
CA LEU A 77 -64.87 16.20 -22.63
C LEU A 77 -64.09 17.39 -23.23
N LEU A 78 -62.86 17.19 -23.70
CA LEU A 78 -61.99 18.28 -24.14
C LEU A 78 -62.53 19.00 -25.39
N ARG A 79 -62.78 18.28 -26.49
CA ARG A 79 -63.28 18.86 -27.76
C ARG A 79 -64.56 19.70 -27.62
N PRO A 80 -65.59 19.31 -26.84
CA PRO A 80 -66.75 20.18 -26.63
C PRO A 80 -66.47 21.36 -25.70
N LEU A 81 -65.63 21.20 -24.67
CA LEU A 81 -65.32 22.27 -23.71
C LEU A 81 -64.39 23.36 -24.28
N THR A 82 -63.48 23.00 -25.20
CA THR A 82 -62.54 23.94 -25.84
C THR A 82 -63.14 24.75 -26.98
N ARG A 83 -64.33 24.39 -27.48
CA ARG A 83 -65.03 25.17 -28.51
C ARG A 83 -65.44 26.55 -27.96
N LYS A 84 -65.01 27.61 -28.66
CA LYS A 84 -65.40 28.99 -28.34
C LYS A 84 -66.89 29.20 -28.64
N ILE A 85 -67.67 29.50 -27.60
CA ILE A 85 -69.08 29.94 -27.73
C ILE A 85 -69.07 31.47 -27.59
N SER A 86 -69.25 32.18 -28.71
CA SER A 86 -69.42 33.64 -28.70
C SER A 86 -70.77 34.01 -28.07
N LEU A 87 -70.81 35.14 -27.36
CA LEU A 87 -72.04 35.61 -26.73
C LEU A 87 -73.12 35.96 -27.77
N VAL A 88 -72.72 36.48 -28.94
CA VAL A 88 -73.62 36.77 -30.08
C VAL A 88 -74.30 35.52 -30.61
N ARG A 89 -73.55 34.41 -30.78
CA ARG A 89 -74.12 33.14 -31.23
C ARG A 89 -75.08 32.55 -30.19
N LEU A 90 -74.80 32.77 -28.91
CA LEU A 90 -75.68 32.34 -27.83
C LEU A 90 -76.96 33.19 -27.76
N ALA A 91 -76.85 34.50 -28.00
CA ALA A 91 -78.00 35.41 -28.08
C ALA A 91 -78.93 35.02 -29.25
N ARG A 92 -78.38 34.81 -30.46
CA ARG A 92 -79.17 34.34 -31.61
C ARG A 92 -79.84 32.98 -31.37
N TRP A 93 -79.12 32.04 -30.75
CA TRP A 93 -79.69 30.73 -30.39
C TRP A 93 -80.83 30.83 -29.37
N LEU A 94 -80.77 31.81 -28.47
CA LEU A 94 -81.80 32.06 -27.47
C LEU A 94 -83.04 32.72 -28.11
N GLU A 95 -82.83 33.69 -29.01
CA GLU A 95 -83.89 34.37 -29.78
C GLU A 95 -84.62 33.44 -30.74
N GLU A 96 -83.94 32.45 -31.34
CA GLU A 96 -84.60 31.40 -32.14
C GLU A 96 -85.66 30.62 -31.36
N ARG A 97 -85.55 30.55 -30.03
CA ARG A 97 -86.50 29.86 -29.15
C ARG A 97 -87.50 30.78 -28.47
N HIS A 98 -87.19 32.08 -28.41
CA HIS A 98 -88.02 33.13 -27.86
C HIS A 98 -88.26 34.23 -28.90
N PRO A 99 -89.12 33.99 -29.91
CA PRO A 99 -89.43 34.99 -30.95
C PRO A 99 -89.97 36.31 -30.38
N GLU A 100 -90.53 36.30 -29.18
CA GLU A 100 -91.01 37.46 -28.44
C GLU A 100 -89.94 38.53 -28.18
N VAL A 101 -88.65 38.14 -28.17
CA VAL A 101 -87.52 39.05 -27.91
C VAL A 101 -87.06 39.82 -29.16
N GLN A 102 -87.58 39.50 -30.36
CA GLN A 102 -87.42 40.28 -31.60
C GLN A 102 -85.99 40.75 -31.93
N GLU A 103 -84.99 39.86 -31.86
CA GLU A 103 -83.57 40.14 -32.17
C GLU A 103 -82.89 41.23 -31.31
N ARG A 104 -83.52 41.64 -30.20
CA ARG A 104 -83.04 42.75 -29.35
C ARG A 104 -81.73 42.42 -28.64
N ILE A 105 -81.52 41.18 -28.21
CA ILE A 105 -80.33 40.76 -27.44
C ILE A 105 -79.12 40.63 -28.36
N SER A 106 -79.28 40.00 -29.54
CA SER A 106 -78.19 39.86 -30.50
C SER A 106 -77.82 41.20 -31.15
N SER A 107 -78.81 42.03 -31.50
CA SER A 107 -78.58 43.39 -32.00
C SER A 107 -77.89 44.27 -30.97
N ALA A 108 -78.36 44.29 -29.72
CA ALA A 108 -77.72 45.07 -28.65
C ALA A 108 -76.25 44.64 -28.44
N LEU A 109 -75.95 43.35 -28.57
CA LEU A 109 -74.58 42.83 -28.40
C LEU A 109 -73.67 43.11 -29.60
N GLU A 110 -74.16 43.03 -30.84
CA GLU A 110 -73.39 43.36 -32.05
C GLU A 110 -73.12 44.87 -32.18
N LEU A 111 -74.13 45.70 -31.89
CA LEU A 111 -74.03 47.16 -31.92
C LEU A 111 -73.15 47.71 -30.78
N SER A 112 -73.05 46.98 -29.66
CA SER A 112 -72.14 47.34 -28.55
C SER A 112 -70.67 47.04 -28.84
N ASP A 113 -70.37 46.05 -29.68
CA ASP A 113 -69.00 45.70 -30.12
C ASP A 113 -68.54 46.62 -31.28
N HIS A 114 -69.49 47.15 -32.06
CA HIS A 114 -69.27 48.07 -33.19
C HIS A 114 -70.19 49.31 -33.13
N PRO A 115 -69.92 50.30 -32.25
CA PRO A 115 -70.82 51.44 -32.02
C PRO A 115 -70.78 52.55 -33.09
N GLU A 116 -70.17 52.31 -34.25
CA GLU A 116 -69.97 53.34 -35.28
C GLU A 116 -71.31 53.71 -35.97
N GLY A 117 -71.70 54.98 -35.89
CA GLY A 117 -72.87 55.51 -36.61
C GLY A 117 -74.22 55.48 -35.87
N ILE A 118 -74.24 55.17 -34.57
CA ILE A 118 -75.49 55.04 -33.78
C ILE A 118 -75.50 56.03 -32.60
N SER A 119 -76.68 56.57 -32.25
CA SER A 119 -76.81 57.45 -31.08
C SER A 119 -76.70 56.66 -29.78
N LEU A 120 -75.90 57.20 -28.84
CA LEU A 120 -75.68 56.60 -27.52
C LEU A 120 -76.98 56.37 -26.73
N ASP A 121 -77.99 57.22 -26.92
CA ASP A 121 -79.27 57.09 -26.23
C ASP A 121 -80.14 55.96 -26.81
N LEU A 122 -80.10 55.73 -28.12
CA LEU A 122 -80.78 54.58 -28.74
C LEU A 122 -80.13 53.26 -28.32
N LEU A 123 -78.80 53.22 -28.25
CA LEU A 123 -78.06 52.04 -27.78
C LEU A 123 -78.32 51.76 -26.29
N ARG A 124 -78.49 52.80 -25.47
CA ARG A 124 -78.90 52.67 -24.06
C ARG A 124 -80.32 52.14 -23.90
N GLU A 125 -81.30 52.63 -24.65
CA GLU A 125 -82.67 52.14 -24.52
C GLU A 125 -82.80 50.70 -25.06
N LEU A 126 -82.16 50.39 -26.20
CA LEU A 126 -82.13 49.03 -26.75
C LEU A 126 -81.45 48.04 -25.79
N SER A 127 -80.35 48.45 -25.14
CA SER A 127 -79.67 47.61 -24.16
C SER A 127 -80.45 47.47 -22.84
N LYS A 128 -81.23 48.46 -22.44
CA LYS A 128 -82.13 48.37 -21.28
C LYS A 128 -83.30 47.43 -21.53
N ASP A 129 -83.91 47.49 -22.71
CA ASP A 129 -84.96 46.55 -23.13
C ASP A 129 -84.41 45.13 -23.24
N ALA A 130 -83.25 44.95 -23.89
CA ALA A 130 -82.58 43.65 -23.95
C ALA A 130 -82.18 43.10 -22.57
N ALA A 131 -81.83 43.97 -21.60
CA ALA A 131 -81.53 43.57 -20.22
C ALA A 131 -82.77 43.07 -19.47
N ARG A 132 -83.94 43.70 -19.68
CA ARG A 132 -85.21 43.24 -19.13
C ARG A 132 -85.60 41.88 -19.73
N ASP A 133 -85.50 41.75 -21.05
CA ASP A 133 -85.85 40.52 -21.75
C ASP A 133 -84.93 39.34 -21.35
N VAL A 134 -83.63 39.58 -21.12
CA VAL A 134 -82.70 38.55 -20.59
C VAL A 134 -82.97 38.23 -19.11
N GLY A 135 -83.39 39.22 -18.32
CA GLY A 135 -83.64 39.08 -16.88
C GLY A 135 -84.89 38.24 -16.54
N GLU A 136 -85.86 38.19 -17.44
CA GLU A 136 -87.07 37.36 -17.31
C GLU A 136 -86.81 35.87 -17.66
N LEU A 137 -85.68 35.56 -18.32
CA LEU A 137 -85.34 34.20 -18.72
C LEU A 137 -84.60 33.44 -17.61
N ASN A 138 -85.17 32.31 -17.18
CA ASN A 138 -84.53 31.43 -16.21
C ASN A 138 -83.58 30.43 -16.89
N PRO A 139 -82.26 30.45 -16.60
CA PRO A 139 -81.29 29.54 -17.24
C PRO A 139 -81.56 28.04 -17.02
N ASN A 140 -82.32 27.69 -15.98
CA ASN A 140 -82.62 26.29 -15.65
C ASN A 140 -83.75 25.69 -16.49
N ASP A 141 -84.71 26.50 -16.93
CA ASP A 141 -85.87 26.05 -17.71
C ASP A 141 -85.52 25.88 -19.19
N GLU A 142 -84.56 26.67 -19.67
CA GLU A 142 -84.21 26.77 -21.09
C GLU A 142 -83.24 25.68 -21.58
N VAL A 143 -82.42 25.14 -20.67
CA VAL A 143 -81.49 24.04 -20.96
C VAL A 143 -81.88 22.80 -20.17
N ARG A 144 -82.90 22.09 -20.67
CA ARG A 144 -83.40 20.85 -20.06
C ARG A 144 -82.32 19.77 -19.96
N SER A 145 -82.18 19.20 -18.76
CA SER A 145 -81.19 18.16 -18.43
C SER A 145 -81.59 16.73 -18.82
N GLU A 146 -82.65 16.55 -19.63
CA GLU A 146 -83.16 15.23 -20.04
C GLU A 146 -82.10 14.36 -20.74
N ARG A 147 -81.20 15.00 -21.50
CA ARG A 147 -80.08 14.29 -22.16
C ARG A 147 -79.01 13.80 -21.17
N VAL A 148 -78.90 14.40 -19.99
CA VAL A 148 -78.01 13.92 -18.91
C VAL A 148 -78.57 12.64 -18.30
N LYS A 149 -79.89 12.59 -18.06
CA LYS A 149 -80.57 11.38 -17.53
C LYS A 149 -80.35 10.15 -18.42
N LYS A 150 -80.38 10.32 -19.74
CA LYS A 150 -80.10 9.23 -20.70
C LYS A 150 -78.64 8.73 -20.65
N SER A 151 -77.68 9.59 -20.31
CA SER A 151 -76.27 9.19 -20.15
C SER A 151 -75.94 8.65 -18.76
N LEU A 152 -76.83 8.85 -17.77
CA LEU A 152 -76.68 8.31 -16.42
C LEU A 152 -77.06 6.83 -16.33
N TRP A 153 -78.09 6.40 -17.07
CA TRP A 153 -78.60 5.03 -17.03
C TRP A 153 -77.54 3.94 -17.29
N PRO A 154 -76.71 3.99 -18.36
CA PRO A 154 -75.69 2.96 -18.58
C PRO A 154 -74.64 2.92 -17.46
N VAL A 155 -74.21 4.09 -16.94
CA VAL A 155 -73.29 4.17 -15.79
C VAL A 155 -73.90 3.52 -14.56
N ALA A 156 -75.15 3.86 -14.23
CA ALA A 156 -75.84 3.30 -13.06
C ALA A 156 -75.97 1.78 -13.16
N VAL A 157 -76.33 1.25 -14.33
CA VAL A 157 -76.41 -0.20 -14.57
C VAL A 157 -75.04 -0.88 -14.36
N MET A 158 -73.97 -0.31 -14.93
CA MET A 158 -72.61 -0.87 -14.78
C MET A 158 -72.11 -0.82 -13.33
N VAL A 159 -72.36 0.28 -12.61
CA VAL A 159 -71.98 0.42 -11.20
C VAL A 159 -72.74 -0.59 -10.33
N VAL A 160 -74.05 -0.72 -10.52
CA VAL A 160 -74.86 -1.71 -9.79
C VAL A 160 -74.40 -3.13 -10.12
N ALA A 161 -74.12 -3.44 -11.39
CA ALA A 161 -73.61 -4.75 -11.77
C ALA A 161 -72.25 -5.05 -11.10
N LEU A 162 -71.35 -4.08 -11.06
CA LEU A 162 -70.03 -4.23 -10.42
C LEU A 162 -70.15 -4.46 -8.91
N ILE A 163 -70.98 -3.68 -8.24
CA ILE A 163 -71.25 -3.82 -6.79
C ILE A 163 -71.89 -5.19 -6.50
N SER A 164 -72.87 -5.61 -7.30
CA SER A 164 -73.52 -6.92 -7.16
C SER A 164 -72.53 -8.06 -7.34
N LEU A 165 -71.68 -8.01 -8.37
CA LEU A 165 -70.66 -9.04 -8.61
C LEU A 165 -69.62 -9.08 -7.49
N MET A 166 -69.19 -7.92 -6.98
CA MET A 166 -68.29 -7.84 -5.82
C MET A 166 -68.94 -8.38 -4.55
N ALA A 167 -70.24 -8.19 -4.35
CA ALA A 167 -70.94 -8.72 -3.18
C ALA A 167 -71.14 -10.24 -3.23
N ILE A 168 -71.34 -10.81 -4.43
CA ILE A 168 -71.56 -12.25 -4.61
C ILE A 168 -70.22 -13.01 -4.66
N PHE A 169 -69.20 -12.47 -5.33
CA PHE A 169 -67.89 -13.09 -5.56
C PHE A 169 -66.74 -12.15 -5.17
N PRO A 170 -66.62 -11.78 -3.87
CA PRO A 170 -65.70 -10.73 -3.45
C PRO A 170 -64.23 -11.06 -3.73
N ARG A 171 -63.82 -12.33 -3.60
CA ARG A 171 -62.42 -12.75 -3.78
C ARG A 171 -62.05 -12.81 -5.26
N GLU A 172 -62.89 -13.44 -6.06
CA GLU A 172 -62.71 -13.62 -7.50
C GLU A 172 -62.79 -12.28 -8.24
N MET A 173 -63.80 -11.46 -7.92
CA MET A 173 -63.97 -10.14 -8.53
C MET A 173 -62.85 -9.18 -8.12
N GLY A 174 -62.39 -9.24 -6.85
CA GLY A 174 -61.24 -8.47 -6.39
C GLY A 174 -59.98 -8.75 -7.20
N ARG A 175 -59.67 -10.04 -7.43
CA ARG A 175 -58.50 -10.46 -8.23
C ARG A 175 -58.64 -10.12 -9.72
N LEU A 176 -59.82 -10.30 -10.31
CA LEU A 176 -60.04 -9.93 -11.71
C LEU A 176 -59.88 -8.42 -11.93
N LEU A 177 -60.37 -7.60 -10.99
CA LEU A 177 -60.22 -6.15 -11.05
C LEU A 177 -58.77 -5.70 -10.84
N SER A 178 -58.05 -6.29 -9.89
CA SER A 178 -56.63 -5.98 -9.67
C SER A 178 -55.79 -6.34 -10.90
N ARG A 179 -56.01 -7.52 -11.49
CA ARG A 179 -55.39 -7.94 -12.76
C ARG A 179 -55.77 -7.06 -13.94
N ALA A 180 -57.01 -6.57 -14.00
CA ALA A 180 -57.46 -5.70 -15.08
C ALA A 180 -56.80 -4.31 -15.05
N VAL A 181 -56.49 -3.78 -13.87
CA VAL A 181 -55.84 -2.46 -13.74
C VAL A 181 -54.31 -2.54 -13.57
N SER A 182 -53.78 -3.73 -13.29
CA SER A 182 -52.35 -4.03 -13.17
C SER A 182 -51.96 -5.19 -14.11
N PRO A 183 -51.71 -4.92 -15.41
CA PRO A 183 -51.46 -5.97 -16.39
C PRO A 183 -50.17 -6.78 -16.15
N PHE A 184 -49.23 -6.24 -15.36
CA PHE A 184 -47.95 -6.86 -15.01
C PHE A 184 -47.94 -7.47 -13.61
N SER A 185 -49.10 -7.68 -12.96
CA SER A 185 -49.13 -8.32 -11.65
C SER A 185 -48.80 -9.81 -11.74
N ASP A 186 -48.08 -10.30 -10.74
CA ASP A 186 -47.73 -11.72 -10.50
C ASP A 186 -48.92 -12.55 -9.98
N LEU A 187 -50.10 -11.93 -9.88
CA LEU A 187 -51.33 -12.60 -9.47
C LEU A 187 -51.77 -13.61 -10.53
N GLY A 188 -52.01 -14.84 -10.06
CA GLY A 188 -52.65 -15.93 -10.77
C GLY A 188 -54.10 -15.61 -11.09
N ASN A 189 -54.75 -16.50 -11.85
CA ASN A 189 -56.11 -16.22 -12.30
C ASN A 189 -57.15 -16.56 -11.22
N VAL A 190 -58.44 -16.54 -11.54
CA VAL A 190 -59.48 -16.88 -10.55
C VAL A 190 -59.29 -18.28 -9.96
N GLY A 191 -58.72 -19.20 -10.75
CA GLY A 191 -58.37 -20.55 -10.32
C GLY A 191 -57.18 -20.62 -9.36
N ALA A 192 -56.42 -19.55 -9.13
CA ALA A 192 -55.28 -19.55 -8.20
C ALA A 192 -55.69 -19.91 -6.76
N PHE A 193 -56.94 -19.65 -6.36
CA PHE A 193 -57.46 -20.06 -5.04
C PHE A 193 -57.55 -21.57 -4.84
N ARG A 194 -57.45 -22.36 -5.93
CA ARG A 194 -57.39 -23.82 -5.87
C ARG A 194 -55.99 -24.33 -5.57
N PHE A 195 -54.98 -23.47 -5.63
CA PHE A 195 -53.59 -23.84 -5.36
C PHE A 195 -53.19 -23.41 -3.96
N THR A 196 -52.49 -24.28 -3.26
CA THR A 196 -51.72 -23.95 -2.06
C THR A 196 -50.26 -24.31 -2.35
N MET A 197 -49.37 -23.33 -2.30
CA MET A 197 -47.92 -23.52 -2.49
C MET A 197 -47.22 -23.49 -1.14
N ASN A 198 -46.30 -24.43 -0.94
CA ASN A 198 -45.46 -24.50 0.24
C ASN A 198 -44.03 -24.93 -0.13
N PRO A 199 -43.01 -24.08 0.01
CA PRO A 199 -43.10 -22.65 0.36
C PRO A 199 -43.74 -21.82 -0.77
N GLY A 200 -43.99 -20.54 -0.51
CA GLY A 200 -44.30 -19.55 -1.56
C GLY A 200 -43.00 -18.94 -2.07
N ASP A 201 -42.74 -17.67 -1.74
CA ASP A 201 -41.42 -17.10 -1.93
C ASP A 201 -40.41 -17.77 -1.00
N LEU A 202 -39.26 -18.11 -1.56
CA LEU A 202 -38.22 -18.88 -0.88
C LEU A 202 -36.85 -18.23 -1.14
N GLU A 203 -36.08 -18.01 -0.08
CA GLU A 203 -34.66 -17.62 -0.21
C GLU A 203 -33.78 -18.77 0.26
N VAL A 204 -32.82 -19.17 -0.55
CA VAL A 204 -31.86 -20.26 -0.26
C VAL A 204 -30.44 -19.83 -0.62
N LEU A 205 -29.45 -20.59 -0.17
CA LEU A 205 -28.08 -20.46 -0.65
C LEU A 205 -27.86 -21.28 -1.93
N GLU A 206 -26.86 -20.87 -2.70
CA GLU A 206 -26.35 -21.65 -3.82
C GLU A 206 -25.96 -23.07 -3.35
N GLY A 207 -26.45 -24.07 -4.08
CA GLY A 207 -26.25 -25.48 -3.75
C GLY A 207 -27.29 -26.10 -2.80
N ASP A 208 -28.18 -25.30 -2.20
CA ASP A 208 -29.25 -25.84 -1.34
C ASP A 208 -30.28 -26.62 -2.17
N GLU A 209 -30.85 -27.66 -1.56
CA GLU A 209 -31.99 -28.40 -2.10
C GLU A 209 -33.28 -27.59 -1.97
N VAL A 210 -34.06 -27.49 -3.06
CA VAL A 210 -35.36 -26.82 -3.08
C VAL A 210 -36.47 -27.85 -3.32
N LEU A 211 -37.35 -27.99 -2.32
CA LEU A 211 -38.55 -28.81 -2.39
C LEU A 211 -39.78 -27.91 -2.35
N ILE A 212 -40.56 -27.91 -3.43
CA ILE A 212 -41.81 -27.15 -3.55
C ILE A 212 -42.97 -28.13 -3.57
N GLU A 213 -43.79 -28.09 -2.53
CA GLU A 213 -45.04 -28.83 -2.46
C GLU A 213 -46.20 -27.97 -2.93
N MET A 214 -46.99 -28.52 -3.85
CA MET A 214 -48.10 -27.84 -4.49
C MET A 214 -49.36 -28.67 -4.32
N THR A 215 -50.39 -28.10 -3.72
CA THR A 215 -51.68 -28.75 -3.56
C THR A 215 -52.70 -28.08 -4.47
N TYR A 216 -53.39 -28.86 -5.31
CA TYR A 216 -54.50 -28.42 -6.16
C TYR A 216 -55.83 -29.00 -5.69
N GLU A 217 -56.84 -28.15 -5.49
CA GLU A 217 -58.22 -28.53 -5.13
C GLU A 217 -59.18 -28.37 -6.32
N GLY A 218 -59.59 -29.48 -6.92
CA GLY A 218 -60.54 -29.52 -8.03
C GLY A 218 -60.47 -30.83 -8.80
N GLU A 219 -61.30 -30.96 -9.83
CA GLU A 219 -61.18 -32.09 -10.77
C GLU A 219 -59.87 -32.00 -11.54
N LEU A 220 -59.08 -33.08 -11.51
CA LEU A 220 -57.81 -33.22 -12.21
C LEU A 220 -58.00 -34.10 -13.46
N ASN A 221 -57.81 -33.50 -14.63
CA ASN A 221 -57.88 -34.18 -15.93
C ASN A 221 -56.51 -34.08 -16.64
N GLY A 222 -55.48 -34.71 -16.06
CA GLY A 222 -54.10 -34.69 -16.58
C GLY A 222 -53.07 -34.39 -15.49
N ASP A 223 -51.87 -34.00 -15.91
CA ASP A 223 -50.78 -33.57 -15.04
C ASP A 223 -50.89 -32.07 -14.69
N LEU A 224 -50.11 -31.65 -13.69
CA LEU A 224 -49.92 -30.24 -13.35
C LEU A 224 -48.72 -29.70 -14.12
N ASP A 225 -48.89 -28.59 -14.83
CA ASP A 225 -47.79 -27.90 -15.49
C ASP A 225 -47.09 -26.96 -14.51
N PHE A 226 -45.87 -27.29 -14.13
CA PHE A 226 -44.98 -26.44 -13.35
C PHE A 226 -44.21 -25.51 -14.29
N LEU A 227 -44.45 -24.22 -14.15
CA LEU A 227 -43.92 -23.19 -15.04
C LEU A 227 -42.77 -22.48 -14.34
N VAL A 228 -41.56 -22.62 -14.87
CA VAL A 228 -40.35 -21.94 -14.39
C VAL A 228 -40.00 -20.83 -15.37
N THR A 229 -39.88 -19.60 -14.89
CA THR A 229 -39.46 -18.44 -15.67
C THR A 229 -38.06 -18.01 -15.24
N LYS A 230 -37.10 -18.10 -16.17
CA LYS A 230 -35.71 -17.68 -15.99
C LYS A 230 -35.29 -16.85 -17.20
N ASP A 231 -34.71 -15.67 -16.98
CA ASP A 231 -34.24 -14.75 -18.03
C ASP A 231 -35.28 -14.43 -19.14
N GLY A 232 -36.57 -14.48 -18.80
CA GLY A 232 -37.68 -14.24 -19.73
C GLY A 232 -38.09 -15.46 -20.56
N GLU A 233 -37.38 -16.59 -20.45
CA GLU A 233 -37.80 -17.87 -20.99
C GLU A 233 -38.69 -18.60 -19.99
N VAL A 234 -39.79 -19.17 -20.50
CA VAL A 234 -40.74 -19.95 -19.69
C VAL A 234 -40.59 -21.42 -20.06
N LEU A 235 -40.05 -22.20 -19.14
CA LEU A 235 -39.98 -23.65 -19.20
C LEU A 235 -41.20 -24.23 -18.51
N SER A 236 -41.76 -25.30 -19.07
CA SER A 236 -42.93 -25.99 -18.54
C SER A 236 -42.58 -27.45 -18.33
N GLU A 237 -42.75 -27.94 -17.10
CA GLU A 237 -42.54 -29.32 -16.72
C GLU A 237 -43.86 -29.92 -16.22
N SER A 238 -44.29 -31.04 -16.78
CA SER A 238 -45.52 -31.70 -16.35
C SER A 238 -45.25 -32.66 -15.20
N LEU A 239 -45.91 -32.44 -14.06
CA LEU A 239 -45.78 -33.21 -12.84
C LEU A 239 -47.04 -34.03 -12.57
N SER A 240 -46.86 -35.31 -12.27
CA SER A 240 -47.93 -36.19 -11.83
C SER A 240 -48.15 -36.08 -10.30
N PRO A 241 -49.38 -36.30 -9.79
CA PRO A 241 -49.66 -36.17 -8.37
C PRO A 241 -48.98 -37.28 -7.56
N VAL A 242 -48.29 -36.88 -6.49
CA VAL A 242 -47.68 -37.79 -5.51
C VAL A 242 -48.75 -38.40 -4.59
N SER A 243 -49.82 -37.65 -4.32
CA SER A 243 -50.99 -38.12 -3.57
C SER A 243 -52.27 -37.50 -4.11
N SER A 244 -53.40 -38.22 -3.99
CA SER A 244 -54.72 -37.75 -4.39
C SER A 244 -55.79 -38.24 -3.41
N GLU A 245 -56.42 -37.31 -2.70
CA GLU A 245 -57.49 -37.56 -1.74
C GLU A 245 -58.77 -36.84 -2.18
N GLY A 246 -59.67 -37.57 -2.84
CA GLY A 246 -60.88 -36.97 -3.42
C GLY A 246 -60.54 -35.94 -4.49
N ASN A 247 -60.91 -34.68 -4.26
CA ASN A 247 -60.63 -33.56 -5.17
C ASN A 247 -59.35 -32.80 -4.78
N LYS A 248 -58.54 -33.31 -3.86
CA LYS A 248 -57.29 -32.67 -3.42
C LYS A 248 -56.11 -33.48 -3.94
N HIS A 249 -55.27 -32.85 -4.74
CA HIS A 249 -54.14 -33.48 -5.42
C HIS A 249 -52.85 -32.78 -5.00
N THR A 250 -51.85 -33.55 -4.53
CA THR A 250 -50.57 -33.02 -4.06
C THR A 250 -49.46 -33.39 -5.03
N PHE A 251 -48.63 -32.42 -5.37
CA PHE A 251 -47.52 -32.51 -6.31
C PHE A 251 -46.26 -32.01 -5.61
N GLN A 252 -45.11 -32.50 -6.03
CA GLN A 252 -43.83 -32.07 -5.49
C GLN A 252 -42.87 -31.82 -6.65
N TYR A 253 -42.21 -30.67 -6.60
CA TYR A 253 -41.07 -30.35 -7.45
C TYR A 253 -39.82 -30.37 -6.57
N HIS A 254 -38.82 -31.12 -7.00
CA HIS A 254 -37.57 -31.29 -6.27
C HIS A 254 -36.40 -30.88 -7.16
N LEU A 255 -35.73 -29.80 -6.76
CA LEU A 255 -34.51 -29.31 -7.37
C LEU A 255 -33.34 -29.64 -6.42
N PRO A 256 -32.46 -30.59 -6.77
CA PRO A 256 -31.40 -31.06 -5.86
C PRO A 256 -30.35 -30.01 -5.49
N SER A 257 -30.10 -29.03 -6.36
CA SER A 257 -29.10 -27.97 -6.19
C SER A 257 -29.61 -26.69 -6.85
N ALA A 258 -29.84 -25.65 -6.06
CA ALA A 258 -30.25 -24.35 -6.56
C ALA A 258 -29.01 -23.54 -6.97
N GLU A 259 -28.84 -23.31 -8.28
CA GLU A 259 -27.70 -22.53 -8.82
C GLU A 259 -28.09 -21.06 -9.04
N ASP A 260 -29.25 -20.84 -9.69
CA ASP A 260 -29.74 -19.52 -10.04
C ASP A 260 -31.17 -19.32 -9.55
N GLY A 261 -31.52 -18.07 -9.22
CA GLY A 261 -32.89 -17.70 -8.88
C GLY A 261 -33.85 -17.85 -10.07
N PHE A 262 -35.10 -18.17 -9.77
CA PHE A 262 -36.15 -18.33 -10.78
C PHE A 262 -37.54 -17.99 -10.21
N LEU A 263 -38.43 -17.56 -11.10
CA LEU A 263 -39.85 -17.41 -10.76
C LEU A 263 -40.60 -18.68 -11.13
N TYR A 264 -41.58 -19.09 -10.33
CA TYR A 264 -42.36 -20.28 -10.61
C TYR A 264 -43.87 -20.10 -10.38
N SER A 265 -44.67 -20.91 -11.07
CA SER A 265 -46.12 -21.02 -10.87
C SER A 265 -46.61 -22.40 -11.31
N ALA A 266 -47.82 -22.78 -10.92
CA ALA A 266 -48.44 -24.03 -11.35
C ALA A 266 -49.72 -23.79 -12.14
N ARG A 267 -49.98 -24.66 -13.11
CA ARG A 267 -51.17 -24.59 -13.97
C ARG A 267 -51.83 -25.96 -14.10
N VAL A 268 -53.15 -25.97 -13.96
CA VAL A 268 -54.01 -27.13 -14.23
C VAL A 268 -55.18 -26.67 -15.09
N GLY A 269 -55.15 -27.04 -16.38
CA GLY A 269 -56.13 -26.60 -17.37
C GLY A 269 -56.22 -25.07 -17.47
N ARG A 270 -57.34 -24.50 -17.01
CA ARG A 270 -57.56 -23.04 -17.00
C ARG A 270 -57.21 -22.38 -15.67
N SER A 271 -56.85 -23.15 -14.64
CA SER A 271 -56.49 -22.61 -13.33
C SER A 271 -54.98 -22.43 -13.27
N GLU A 272 -54.52 -21.27 -12.81
CA GLU A 272 -53.10 -20.94 -12.69
C GLU A 272 -52.88 -20.25 -11.35
N SER A 273 -51.86 -20.67 -10.61
CA SER A 273 -51.51 -20.11 -9.30
C SER A 273 -50.97 -18.68 -9.40
N ASP A 274 -50.81 -18.02 -8.24
CA ASP A 274 -49.93 -16.86 -8.15
C ASP A 274 -48.48 -17.28 -8.47
N GLN A 275 -47.67 -16.33 -8.94
CA GLN A 275 -46.25 -16.55 -9.22
C GLN A 275 -45.42 -16.21 -7.98
N PHE A 276 -44.42 -17.04 -7.70
CA PHE A 276 -43.55 -16.97 -6.53
C PHE A 276 -42.08 -16.96 -6.96
N GLU A 277 -41.20 -16.42 -6.12
CA GLU A 277 -39.76 -16.31 -6.39
C GLU A 277 -38.95 -17.30 -5.53
N VAL A 278 -38.09 -18.08 -6.17
CA VAL A 278 -36.94 -18.71 -5.50
C VAL A 278 -35.73 -17.82 -5.74
N ARG A 279 -35.24 -17.18 -4.67
CA ARG A 279 -34.04 -16.35 -4.70
C ARG A 279 -32.86 -17.15 -4.16
N VAL A 280 -31.83 -17.29 -4.98
CA VAL A 280 -30.59 -17.98 -4.62
C VAL A 280 -29.53 -16.93 -4.31
N TRP A 281 -28.93 -17.03 -3.12
CA TRP A 281 -27.82 -16.18 -2.69
C TRP A 281 -26.50 -16.93 -2.86
N PRO A 282 -25.46 -16.32 -3.44
CA PRO A 282 -24.16 -16.99 -3.59
C PRO A 282 -23.55 -17.32 -2.24
N ILE A 283 -22.71 -18.34 -2.18
CA ILE A 283 -21.94 -18.64 -0.96
C ILE A 283 -20.98 -17.46 -0.71
N PRO A 284 -21.05 -16.81 0.47
CA PRO A 284 -20.23 -15.65 0.75
C PRO A 284 -18.75 -16.04 0.81
N LEU A 285 -18.00 -15.66 -0.20
CA LEU A 285 -16.56 -15.84 -0.26
C LEU A 285 -15.86 -14.48 -0.25
N LEU A 286 -14.71 -14.43 0.44
CA LEU A 286 -13.91 -13.23 0.59
C LEU A 286 -13.34 -12.79 -0.76
N ARG A 287 -13.70 -11.58 -1.21
CA ARG A 287 -13.18 -10.96 -2.43
C ARG A 287 -12.39 -9.70 -2.13
N ASP A 288 -11.39 -9.44 -2.98
CA ASP A 288 -10.56 -8.24 -2.94
C ASP A 288 -9.97 -7.96 -1.54
N GLY A 289 -9.49 -9.01 -0.88
CA GLY A 289 -8.88 -8.91 0.44
C GLY A 289 -7.61 -8.06 0.38
N VAL A 290 -7.56 -7.00 1.20
CA VAL A 290 -6.41 -6.10 1.35
C VAL A 290 -6.01 -6.03 2.81
N VAL A 291 -4.71 -6.14 3.06
CA VAL A 291 -4.10 -5.97 4.38
C VAL A 291 -3.37 -4.63 4.39
N ARG A 292 -3.69 -3.80 5.38
CA ARG A 292 -2.95 -2.57 5.69
C ARG A 292 -2.10 -2.81 6.93
N TYR A 293 -0.80 -2.63 6.80
CA TYR A 293 0.19 -2.75 7.85
C TYR A 293 0.53 -1.37 8.39
N GLN A 294 0.41 -1.22 9.71
CA GLN A 294 0.94 -0.07 10.45
C GLN A 294 2.04 -0.59 11.36
N TYR A 295 3.28 -0.32 10.97
CA TYR A 295 4.45 -0.83 11.66
C TYR A 295 4.66 -0.11 13.01
N PRO A 296 5.29 -0.77 14.00
CA PRO A 296 5.63 -0.14 15.26
C PRO A 296 6.48 1.12 15.07
N GLU A 297 6.29 2.13 15.92
CA GLU A 297 6.98 3.42 15.82
C GLU A 297 8.51 3.27 15.81
N TYR A 298 9.06 2.31 16.56
CA TYR A 298 10.51 2.08 16.64
C TYR A 298 11.14 1.69 15.30
N THR A 299 10.33 1.17 14.36
CA THR A 299 10.83 0.78 13.04
C THR A 299 11.06 1.96 12.11
N GLY A 300 10.36 3.08 12.33
CA GLY A 300 10.35 4.22 11.40
C GLY A 300 9.78 3.92 10.01
N TRP A 301 9.18 2.73 9.79
CA TRP A 301 8.64 2.34 8.50
C TRP A 301 7.28 2.97 8.25
N SER A 302 7.03 3.36 6.99
CA SER A 302 5.74 3.90 6.57
C SER A 302 4.68 2.81 6.43
N ASP A 303 3.42 3.17 6.66
CA ASP A 303 2.27 2.29 6.44
C ASP A 303 2.27 1.70 5.01
N ARG A 304 1.97 0.41 4.91
CA ARG A 304 1.98 -0.35 3.64
C ARG A 304 0.65 -1.09 3.46
N SER A 305 0.20 -1.22 2.21
CA SER A 305 -0.98 -2.02 1.88
C SER A 305 -0.67 -3.05 0.81
N GLU A 306 -1.17 -4.28 0.99
CA GLU A 306 -0.94 -5.40 0.07
C GLU A 306 -2.20 -6.25 -0.08
N ALA A 307 -2.26 -7.04 -1.15
CA ALA A 307 -3.31 -8.05 -1.29
C ALA A 307 -3.13 -9.17 -0.25
N LEU A 308 -4.23 -9.63 0.33
CA LEU A 308 -4.27 -10.69 1.35
C LEU A 308 -3.83 -12.07 0.82
N ASN A 309 -3.70 -12.23 -0.50
CA ASN A 309 -3.40 -13.48 -1.18
C ASN A 309 -2.12 -14.18 -0.68
N GLY A 310 -1.17 -13.44 -0.11
CA GLY A 310 0.07 -13.96 0.48
C GLY A 310 0.01 -14.30 1.97
N GLY A 311 -1.17 -14.14 2.59
CA GLY A 311 -1.32 -14.12 4.04
C GLY A 311 -0.79 -12.82 4.66
N ILE A 312 -0.67 -12.82 5.98
CA ILE A 312 -0.17 -11.70 6.78
C ILE A 312 1.21 -12.07 7.28
N LYS A 313 2.23 -11.30 6.90
CA LYS A 313 3.61 -11.44 7.39
C LYS A 313 4.12 -10.12 7.91
N ALA A 314 4.35 -10.00 9.21
CA ALA A 314 4.76 -8.74 9.81
C ALA A 314 5.55 -8.94 11.10
N LEU A 315 6.29 -7.91 11.51
CA LEU A 315 6.95 -7.88 12.81
C LEU A 315 5.91 -7.82 13.95
N PRO A 316 6.22 -8.39 15.14
CA PRO A 316 5.45 -8.19 16.34
C PRO A 316 5.16 -6.70 16.60
N GLY A 317 3.99 -6.40 17.16
CA GLY A 317 3.53 -5.03 17.39
C GLY A 317 2.94 -4.34 16.15
N THR A 318 3.12 -4.89 14.95
CA THR A 318 2.48 -4.34 13.74
C THR A 318 0.97 -4.48 13.86
N GLN A 319 0.25 -3.36 13.73
CA GLN A 319 -1.21 -3.38 13.63
C GLN A 319 -1.61 -3.67 12.19
N VAL A 320 -2.31 -4.78 11.99
CA VAL A 320 -2.84 -5.19 10.69
C VAL A 320 -4.32 -4.89 10.63
N THR A 321 -4.75 -4.27 9.54
CA THR A 321 -6.18 -4.07 9.23
C THR A 321 -6.50 -4.76 7.93
N VAL A 322 -7.32 -5.80 7.99
CA VAL A 322 -7.76 -6.58 6.84
C VAL A 322 -9.14 -6.08 6.43
N THR A 323 -9.31 -5.83 5.14
CA THR A 323 -10.57 -5.37 4.54
C THR A 323 -10.86 -6.09 3.24
N GLY A 324 -12.13 -6.06 2.82
CA GLY A 324 -12.56 -6.58 1.52
C GLY A 324 -14.08 -6.76 1.50
N THR A 325 -14.57 -7.59 0.58
CA THR A 325 -16.01 -7.63 0.25
C THR A 325 -16.56 -9.04 0.07
N PHE A 326 -17.87 -9.15 0.22
CA PHE A 326 -18.69 -10.32 -0.06
C PHE A 326 -19.81 -9.92 -1.03
N ASP A 327 -20.12 -10.81 -1.97
CA ASP A 327 -21.25 -10.73 -2.89
C ASP A 327 -22.60 -11.13 -2.27
N SER A 328 -22.57 -11.60 -1.02
CA SER A 328 -23.73 -11.97 -0.23
C SER A 328 -23.90 -11.10 1.02
N PRO A 329 -25.15 -10.91 1.50
CA PRO A 329 -25.45 -10.16 2.71
C PRO A 329 -25.06 -10.94 3.98
N ILE A 330 -24.15 -10.36 4.77
CA ILE A 330 -23.60 -10.96 5.98
C ILE A 330 -24.22 -10.28 7.21
N LYS A 331 -24.63 -11.09 8.17
CA LYS A 331 -25.21 -10.66 9.45
C LYS A 331 -24.13 -10.39 10.50
N SER A 332 -23.14 -11.27 10.58
CA SER A 332 -22.02 -11.23 11.53
C SER A 332 -20.88 -12.09 11.01
N GLY A 333 -19.68 -11.94 11.57
CA GLY A 333 -18.59 -12.87 11.34
C GLY A 333 -17.57 -12.81 12.46
N GLU A 334 -16.76 -13.86 12.54
CA GLU A 334 -15.68 -14.03 13.51
C GLU A 334 -14.43 -14.57 12.79
N LEU A 335 -13.26 -14.19 13.30
CA LEU A 335 -12.00 -14.76 12.83
C LEU A 335 -11.50 -15.80 13.83
N LEU A 336 -11.32 -17.03 13.36
CA LEU A 336 -10.79 -18.15 14.14
C LEU A 336 -9.34 -18.41 13.75
N PHE A 337 -8.41 -18.34 14.70
CA PHE A 337 -7.01 -18.70 14.50
C PHE A 337 -6.70 -20.03 15.18
N GLU A 338 -6.29 -21.04 14.42
CA GLU A 338 -6.08 -22.41 14.94
C GLU A 338 -7.26 -22.93 15.77
N SER A 339 -8.49 -22.66 15.30
CA SER A 339 -9.76 -22.99 15.98
C SER A 339 -10.03 -22.28 17.31
N LYS A 340 -9.30 -21.20 17.62
CA LYS A 340 -9.61 -20.29 18.73
C LYS A 340 -10.13 -18.97 18.19
N GLU A 341 -11.16 -18.45 18.84
CA GLU A 341 -11.70 -17.13 18.53
C GLU A 341 -10.63 -16.06 18.75
N LEU A 342 -10.34 -15.31 17.69
CA LEU A 342 -9.38 -14.21 17.72
C LEU A 342 -10.09 -12.85 17.77
N GLY A 343 -11.37 -12.81 17.40
CA GLY A 343 -12.28 -11.68 17.61
C GLY A 343 -13.40 -11.60 16.57
N ASP A 344 -14.44 -10.84 16.90
CA ASP A 344 -15.50 -10.47 15.97
C ASP A 344 -14.97 -9.58 14.82
N VAL A 345 -15.61 -9.66 13.65
CA VAL A 345 -15.34 -8.76 12.53
C VAL A 345 -16.43 -7.69 12.39
N GLU A 346 -16.02 -6.49 11.98
CA GLU A 346 -16.97 -5.43 11.63
C GLU A 346 -17.53 -5.70 10.22
N VAL A 347 -18.85 -5.74 10.11
CA VAL A 347 -19.56 -5.99 8.85
C VAL A 347 -20.47 -4.81 8.55
N GLU A 348 -20.33 -4.25 7.34
CA GLU A 348 -21.25 -3.24 6.83
C GLU A 348 -21.97 -3.77 5.58
N ASN A 349 -23.31 -3.75 5.62
CA ASN A 349 -24.11 -4.17 4.49
C ASN A 349 -24.33 -3.00 3.52
N SER A 350 -24.22 -3.28 2.22
CA SER A 350 -24.48 -2.36 1.12
C SER A 350 -25.52 -2.94 0.15
N ALA A 351 -25.95 -2.17 -0.84
CA ALA A 351 -26.90 -2.65 -1.85
C ALA A 351 -26.36 -3.82 -2.71
N ASN A 352 -25.03 -3.97 -2.79
CA ASN A 352 -24.37 -4.93 -3.69
C ASN A 352 -23.66 -6.07 -2.94
N GLY A 353 -23.91 -6.23 -1.64
CA GLY A 353 -23.22 -7.21 -0.79
C GLY A 353 -22.73 -6.59 0.52
N SER A 354 -21.69 -7.16 1.12
CA SER A 354 -21.18 -6.74 2.43
C SER A 354 -19.70 -6.39 2.38
N SER A 355 -19.25 -5.37 3.10
CA SER A 355 -17.84 -5.15 3.38
C SER A 355 -17.47 -5.71 4.75
N PHE A 356 -16.22 -6.14 4.89
CA PHE A 356 -15.67 -6.60 6.16
C PHE A 356 -14.45 -5.75 6.55
N ARG A 357 -14.26 -5.60 7.85
CA ARG A 357 -13.05 -5.05 8.45
C ARG A 357 -12.68 -5.82 9.71
N TRP A 358 -11.41 -6.16 9.84
CA TRP A 358 -10.85 -6.78 11.02
C TRP A 358 -9.49 -6.16 11.32
N THR A 359 -9.24 -5.80 12.58
CA THR A 359 -8.00 -5.16 13.01
C THR A 359 -7.41 -5.93 14.19
N GLN A 360 -6.11 -6.18 14.14
CA GLN A 360 -5.39 -6.88 15.20
C GLN A 360 -3.92 -6.47 15.24
N THR A 361 -3.31 -6.53 16.42
CA THR A 361 -1.86 -6.41 16.59
C THR A 361 -1.20 -7.77 16.55
N ILE A 362 -0.18 -7.94 15.70
CA ILE A 362 0.60 -9.18 15.61
C ILE A 362 1.40 -9.38 16.89
N VAL A 363 1.34 -10.57 17.47
CA VAL A 363 2.11 -10.95 18.67
C VAL A 363 3.27 -11.87 18.30
N PRO A 364 4.36 -11.90 19.11
CA PRO A 364 5.47 -12.82 18.89
C PRO A 364 5.01 -14.28 18.78
N GLU A 365 5.78 -15.09 18.05
CA GLU A 365 5.53 -16.53 17.84
C GLU A 365 4.18 -16.87 17.19
N THR A 366 3.51 -15.91 16.55
CA THR A 366 2.29 -16.19 15.79
C THR A 366 2.62 -16.92 14.49
N LEU A 367 2.22 -18.19 14.37
CA LEU A 367 2.27 -18.94 13.12
C LEU A 367 1.07 -19.87 13.02
N GLY A 368 0.23 -19.67 12.01
CA GLY A 368 -0.94 -20.52 11.81
C GLY A 368 -1.90 -20.02 10.75
N ASN A 369 -3.01 -20.71 10.59
CA ASN A 369 -4.09 -20.34 9.66
C ASN A 369 -5.25 -19.68 10.41
N ALA A 370 -5.64 -18.50 9.91
CA ALA A 370 -6.87 -17.83 10.26
C ALA A 370 -7.99 -18.22 9.29
N THR A 371 -9.15 -18.56 9.84
CA THR A 371 -10.37 -18.89 9.10
C THR A 371 -11.43 -17.86 9.44
N LEU A 372 -11.99 -17.21 8.42
CA LEU A 372 -13.09 -16.28 8.57
C LEU A 372 -14.40 -17.08 8.50
N VAL A 373 -15.14 -17.11 9.60
CA VAL A 373 -16.47 -17.71 9.68
C VAL A 373 -17.50 -16.58 9.64
N VAL A 374 -18.44 -16.67 8.73
CA VAL A 374 -19.49 -15.66 8.53
C VAL A 374 -20.86 -16.26 8.71
N THR A 375 -21.76 -15.51 9.32
CA THR A 375 -23.17 -15.82 9.42
C THR A 375 -23.91 -15.08 8.31
N HIS A 376 -24.47 -15.80 7.35
CA HIS A 376 -25.33 -15.23 6.31
C HIS A 376 -26.64 -14.70 6.92
N LYS A 377 -27.34 -13.80 6.22
CA LYS A 377 -28.67 -13.29 6.66
C LYS A 377 -29.73 -14.37 6.89
N LEU A 378 -29.53 -15.56 6.30
CA LEU A 378 -30.39 -16.74 6.47
C LEU A 378 -30.00 -17.59 7.69
N ASP A 379 -29.20 -17.04 8.61
CA ASP A 379 -28.75 -17.71 9.85
C ASP A 379 -27.96 -19.01 9.59
N ARG A 380 -27.19 -19.03 8.50
CA ARG A 380 -26.26 -20.11 8.15
C ARG A 380 -24.82 -19.66 8.41
N GLU A 381 -24.07 -20.45 9.14
CA GLU A 381 -22.64 -20.27 9.35
C GLU A 381 -21.85 -20.94 8.23
N LEU A 382 -20.94 -20.18 7.62
CA LEU A 382 -20.18 -20.58 6.43
C LEU A 382 -18.74 -20.10 6.56
N GLN A 383 -17.81 -20.82 5.94
CA GLN A 383 -16.44 -20.39 5.83
C GLN A 383 -16.32 -19.34 4.71
N GLY A 384 -16.10 -18.09 5.09
CA GLY A 384 -15.94 -16.96 4.16
C GLY A 384 -14.56 -16.89 3.52
N GLY A 385 -13.52 -17.44 4.16
CA GLY A 385 -12.17 -17.47 3.61
C GLY A 385 -11.15 -17.97 4.63
N SER A 386 -9.90 -18.14 4.19
CA SER A 386 -8.79 -18.51 5.08
C SER A 386 -7.48 -17.93 4.57
N PHE A 387 -6.59 -17.54 5.49
CA PHE A 387 -5.28 -16.99 5.20
C PHE A 387 -4.30 -17.29 6.34
N SER A 388 -3.00 -17.35 6.04
CA SER A 388 -1.97 -17.57 7.06
C SER A 388 -1.59 -16.28 7.77
N ILE A 389 -1.24 -16.36 9.05
CA ILE A 389 -0.64 -15.28 9.82
C ILE A 389 0.71 -15.77 10.33
N GLU A 390 1.77 -15.00 10.04
CA GLU A 390 3.15 -15.28 10.41
C GLU A 390 3.79 -14.02 11.03
N SER A 391 4.26 -14.16 12.26
CA SER A 391 5.11 -13.18 12.93
C SER A 391 6.54 -13.37 12.47
N LEU A 392 7.15 -12.32 11.93
CA LEU A 392 8.57 -12.29 11.64
C LEU A 392 9.38 -12.08 12.93
N ILE A 393 10.65 -12.48 12.91
CA ILE A 393 11.57 -12.25 14.03
C ILE A 393 12.38 -10.99 13.71
N ASP A 394 12.46 -10.10 14.69
CA ASP A 394 13.40 -8.98 14.69
C ASP A 394 14.75 -9.49 15.24
N GLU A 395 15.72 -9.65 14.34
CA GLU A 395 17.03 -10.22 14.70
C GLU A 395 17.84 -9.23 15.51
N ALA A 396 18.51 -9.69 16.57
CA ALA A 396 19.41 -8.84 17.32
C ALA A 396 20.61 -8.41 16.43
N PRO A 397 21.21 -7.24 16.70
CA PRO A 397 22.32 -6.73 15.90
C PRO A 397 23.47 -7.75 15.80
N ALA A 398 24.07 -7.94 14.63
CA ALA A 398 25.26 -8.79 14.50
C ALA A 398 26.51 -7.92 14.59
N VAL A 399 27.34 -8.14 15.61
CA VAL A 399 28.50 -7.30 15.93
C VAL A 399 29.79 -8.03 15.61
N LYS A 400 30.68 -7.41 14.83
CA LYS A 400 31.99 -7.96 14.47
C LYS A 400 33.09 -6.94 14.69
N ILE A 401 34.11 -7.34 15.44
CA ILE A 401 35.30 -6.51 15.69
C ILE A 401 36.30 -6.74 14.56
N LEU A 402 36.69 -5.65 13.90
CA LEU A 402 37.67 -5.58 12.82
C LEU A 402 39.09 -5.41 13.39
N SER A 403 39.27 -4.47 14.32
CA SER A 403 40.53 -4.26 15.06
C SER A 403 40.27 -4.21 16.57
N PRO A 404 41.13 -4.82 17.42
CA PRO A 404 42.28 -5.65 17.08
C PRO A 404 41.86 -6.98 16.46
N VAL A 405 42.68 -7.48 15.54
CA VAL A 405 42.50 -8.82 14.94
C VAL A 405 42.67 -9.92 16.01
N GLN A 406 43.58 -9.71 16.96
CA GLN A 406 43.84 -10.66 18.03
C GLN A 406 42.78 -10.60 19.14
N ARG A 407 42.35 -11.77 19.63
CA ARG A 407 41.40 -11.88 20.75
C ARG A 407 42.08 -12.09 22.10
N GLU A 408 43.41 -12.16 22.14
CA GLU A 408 44.20 -12.18 23.37
C GLU A 408 45.31 -11.12 23.26
N LEU A 409 45.19 -10.04 24.04
CA LEU A 409 46.10 -8.91 24.01
C LEU A 409 47.00 -8.93 25.24
N LYS A 410 48.30 -8.70 25.04
CA LYS A 410 49.26 -8.46 26.13
C LYS A 410 49.66 -6.99 26.09
N ILE A 411 49.16 -6.20 27.01
CA ILE A 411 49.11 -4.75 26.88
C ILE A 411 49.67 -4.07 28.13
N ARG A 412 50.28 -2.89 27.97
CA ARG A 412 50.82 -2.12 29.10
C ARG A 412 49.68 -1.45 29.90
N PRO A 413 49.88 -1.13 31.19
CA PRO A 413 48.83 -0.49 31.98
C PRO A 413 48.38 0.90 31.48
N ASP A 414 49.25 1.57 30.74
CA ASP A 414 49.14 2.94 30.20
C ASP A 414 48.74 2.98 28.72
N ASP A 415 48.64 1.83 28.04
CA ASP A 415 48.21 1.76 26.65
C ASP A 415 46.69 2.02 26.51
N GLN A 416 46.27 2.33 25.29
CA GLN A 416 44.86 2.37 24.89
C GLN A 416 44.49 1.20 23.97
N ILE A 417 43.21 0.81 24.01
CA ILE A 417 42.63 -0.17 23.09
C ILE A 417 41.68 0.56 22.17
N VAL A 418 41.93 0.51 20.87
CA VAL A 418 41.01 1.01 19.84
C VAL A 418 40.26 -0.19 19.26
N LEU A 419 38.93 -0.14 19.33
CA LEU A 419 38.05 -1.16 18.77
C LEU A 419 37.37 -0.60 17.52
N ASP A 420 37.79 -1.07 16.35
CA ASP A 420 37.06 -0.83 15.11
C ASP A 420 36.07 -1.98 14.92
N TYR A 421 34.81 -1.66 14.66
CA TYR A 421 33.77 -2.67 14.54
C TYR A 421 32.69 -2.32 13.54
N GLU A 422 32.11 -3.36 12.97
CA GLU A 422 30.91 -3.27 12.15
C GLU A 422 29.72 -3.91 12.87
N VAL A 423 28.54 -3.34 12.65
CA VAL A 423 27.26 -3.86 13.14
C VAL A 423 26.31 -4.00 11.96
N LEU A 424 25.74 -5.19 11.79
CA LEU A 424 24.64 -5.40 10.86
C LEU A 424 23.32 -5.27 11.60
N GLU A 425 22.55 -4.24 11.25
CA GLU A 425 21.23 -3.92 11.81
C GLU A 425 20.35 -3.20 10.77
N LYS A 426 19.12 -3.67 10.60
CA LYS A 426 18.19 -3.19 9.56
C LYS A 426 17.34 -2.00 10.02
N ILE A 427 16.96 -1.99 11.30
CA ILE A 427 15.97 -1.07 11.85
C ILE A 427 16.65 0.11 12.52
N GLY A 428 17.32 -0.14 13.65
CA GLY A 428 17.92 0.93 14.42
C GLY A 428 18.59 0.45 15.70
N LEU A 429 19.50 1.28 16.19
CA LEU A 429 20.29 1.05 17.40
C LEU A 429 19.87 2.04 18.49
N SER A 430 19.95 1.63 19.74
CA SER A 430 19.63 2.49 20.89
C SER A 430 20.78 2.66 21.87
N LYS A 431 21.67 1.67 21.99
CA LYS A 431 22.77 1.72 22.95
C LYS A 431 23.99 0.94 22.48
N ALA A 432 25.17 1.50 22.72
CA ALA A 432 26.45 0.81 22.62
C ALA A 432 27.16 0.78 23.97
N GLU A 433 27.67 -0.38 24.38
CA GLU A 433 28.41 -0.55 25.63
C GLU A 433 29.57 -1.52 25.48
N ILE A 434 30.61 -1.31 26.26
CA ILE A 434 31.73 -2.24 26.41
C ILE A 434 31.54 -3.00 27.72
N GLU A 435 31.17 -4.27 27.62
CA GLU A 435 31.04 -5.14 28.77
C GLU A 435 32.39 -5.64 29.24
N ILE A 436 32.65 -5.50 30.54
CA ILE A 436 33.91 -5.94 31.15
C ILE A 436 33.65 -7.08 32.14
N LYS A 437 34.50 -8.11 32.10
CA LYS A 437 34.53 -9.22 33.06
C LYS A 437 35.90 -9.38 33.70
N VAL A 438 35.93 -9.35 35.04
CA VAL A 438 37.13 -9.59 35.84
C VAL A 438 36.94 -10.86 36.65
N GLY A 439 37.83 -11.85 36.49
CA GLY A 439 37.72 -13.14 37.18
C GLY A 439 36.39 -13.86 36.96
N GLY A 440 35.80 -13.70 35.76
CA GLY A 440 34.49 -14.26 35.38
C GLY A 440 33.27 -13.49 35.88
N LYS A 441 33.43 -12.42 36.68
CA LYS A 441 32.33 -11.58 37.15
C LYS A 441 32.21 -10.32 36.29
N LYS A 442 30.98 -9.99 35.89
CA LYS A 442 30.67 -8.73 35.19
C LYS A 442 30.87 -7.55 36.14
N VAL A 443 31.58 -6.52 35.68
CA VAL A 443 31.72 -5.22 36.36
C VAL A 443 30.92 -4.16 35.61
N ALA A 444 30.98 -2.89 36.04
CA ALA A 444 30.32 -1.80 35.33
C ALA A 444 30.81 -1.73 33.88
N SER A 445 29.88 -1.67 32.93
CA SER A 445 30.19 -1.46 31.51
C SER A 445 30.63 -0.01 31.27
N LEU A 446 31.35 0.22 30.18
CA LEU A 446 31.60 1.57 29.67
C LEU A 446 30.53 1.89 28.63
N ASN A 447 29.94 3.08 28.72
CA ASN A 447 29.05 3.57 27.66
C ASN A 447 29.91 4.00 26.48
N GLU A 448 29.44 3.68 25.29
CA GLU A 448 30.09 4.04 24.03
C GLU A 448 29.12 4.84 23.15
N LEU A 449 29.66 5.63 22.23
CA LEU A 449 28.84 6.29 21.23
C LEU A 449 28.22 5.25 20.29
N LEU A 450 27.03 5.57 19.76
CA LEU A 450 26.41 4.71 18.76
C LEU A 450 27.23 4.75 17.47
N PRO A 451 27.41 3.61 16.78
CA PRO A 451 28.07 3.59 15.48
C PRO A 451 27.26 4.42 14.46
N GLU A 452 27.92 4.84 13.39
CA GLU A 452 27.31 5.56 12.29
C GLU A 452 26.80 4.61 11.22
N ARG A 453 25.62 4.89 10.65
CA ARG A 453 25.09 4.11 9.53
C ARG A 453 25.85 4.46 8.25
N LYS A 454 26.26 3.46 7.46
CA LYS A 454 26.94 3.62 6.17
C LYS A 454 26.06 3.13 4.99
N PRO A 455 24.95 3.83 4.68
CA PRO A 455 23.96 3.36 3.71
C PRO A 455 24.49 3.26 2.27
N ASP A 456 25.53 4.03 1.93
CA ASP A 456 26.14 4.05 0.60
C ASP A 456 26.89 2.75 0.28
N LEU A 457 27.43 2.09 1.30
CA LEU A 457 28.05 0.78 1.19
C LEU A 457 27.00 -0.34 1.26
N ARG A 458 26.19 -0.30 2.32
CA ARG A 458 25.16 -1.32 2.57
C ARG A 458 24.06 -0.76 3.51
N PRO A 459 22.76 -0.95 3.21
CA PRO A 459 21.67 -0.29 3.94
C PRO A 459 21.56 -0.69 5.42
N ASP A 460 22.00 -1.89 5.78
CA ASP A 460 21.99 -2.44 7.15
C ASP A 460 23.37 -2.38 7.84
N LEU A 461 24.37 -1.71 7.26
CA LEU A 461 25.71 -1.60 7.84
C LEU A 461 25.86 -0.34 8.70
N TRP A 462 26.45 -0.55 9.87
CA TRP A 462 26.89 0.50 10.79
C TRP A 462 28.36 0.27 11.15
N GLU A 463 29.13 1.34 11.27
CA GLU A 463 30.54 1.30 11.62
C GLU A 463 30.80 2.21 12.82
N GLY A 464 31.62 1.75 13.74
CA GLY A 464 32.01 2.52 14.91
C GLY A 464 33.44 2.25 15.32
N GLU A 465 33.99 3.23 16.02
CA GLU A 465 35.30 3.18 16.68
C GLU A 465 35.06 3.42 18.18
N ALA A 466 35.64 2.58 19.03
CA ALA A 466 35.55 2.73 20.48
C ALA A 466 36.95 2.73 21.11
N MET A 467 37.28 3.79 21.86
CA MET A 467 38.61 3.97 22.44
C MET A 467 38.58 3.76 23.96
N ILE A 468 39.38 2.82 24.45
CA ILE A 468 39.45 2.44 25.86
C ILE A 468 40.84 2.76 26.43
N TYR A 469 40.92 3.80 27.25
CA TYR A 469 42.13 4.16 27.96
C TYR A 469 42.32 3.28 29.20
N LEU A 470 43.36 2.43 29.22
CA LEU A 470 43.58 1.52 30.34
C LEU A 470 44.02 2.23 31.63
N GLY A 471 44.75 3.35 31.51
CA GLY A 471 45.14 4.17 32.65
C GLY A 471 43.94 4.60 33.51
N ASN A 472 42.82 4.92 32.86
CA ASN A 472 41.57 5.32 33.50
C ASN A 472 40.71 4.13 33.92
N LEU A 473 40.72 3.06 33.13
CA LEU A 473 39.91 1.88 33.39
C LEU A 473 40.45 1.03 34.56
N LEU A 474 41.76 0.73 34.56
CA LEU A 474 42.37 -0.20 35.50
C LEU A 474 42.11 0.14 36.98
N PRO A 475 42.25 1.41 37.43
CA PRO A 475 41.90 1.79 38.80
C PRO A 475 40.43 1.51 39.13
N LYS A 476 39.51 1.80 38.20
CA LYS A 476 38.05 1.59 38.39
C LYS A 476 37.68 0.12 38.54
N ILE A 477 38.45 -0.79 37.94
CA ILE A 477 38.24 -2.25 38.03
C ILE A 477 39.18 -2.96 39.02
N ASN A 478 39.83 -2.22 39.93
CA ASN A 478 40.75 -2.72 40.96
C ASN A 478 42.06 -3.35 40.44
N ASN A 479 42.62 -2.82 39.35
CA ASN A 479 43.93 -3.17 38.79
C ASN A 479 44.15 -4.68 38.60
N PRO A 480 43.27 -5.38 37.86
CA PRO A 480 43.43 -6.81 37.62
C PRO A 480 44.63 -7.09 36.71
N ARG A 481 45.23 -8.28 36.88
CA ARG A 481 46.27 -8.76 35.95
C ARG A 481 45.70 -9.23 34.61
N GLU A 482 44.45 -9.68 34.63
CA GLU A 482 43.75 -10.20 33.46
C GLU A 482 42.24 -9.90 33.59
N PHE A 483 41.63 -9.49 32.48
CA PHE A 483 40.19 -9.28 32.35
C PHE A 483 39.75 -9.51 30.90
N ARG A 484 38.45 -9.54 30.66
CA ARG A 484 37.90 -9.66 29.30
C ARG A 484 36.96 -8.52 28.99
N ILE A 485 36.95 -8.11 27.73
CA ILE A 485 36.03 -7.10 27.20
C ILE A 485 35.29 -7.64 26.00
N ARG A 486 34.08 -7.14 25.74
CA ARG A 486 33.36 -7.32 24.49
C ARG A 486 32.46 -6.12 24.24
N LEU A 487 32.11 -5.88 22.99
CA LEU A 487 31.10 -4.92 22.62
C LEU A 487 29.71 -5.54 22.76
N ALA A 488 28.77 -4.80 23.33
CA ALA A 488 27.37 -5.13 23.43
C ALA A 488 26.55 -3.98 22.80
N ILE A 489 25.89 -4.28 21.70
CA ILE A 489 25.10 -3.31 20.93
C ILE A 489 23.63 -3.68 21.05
N SER A 490 22.81 -2.73 21.50
CA SER A 490 21.37 -2.92 21.66
C SER A 490 20.61 -2.27 20.52
N ASP A 491 19.65 -2.99 19.95
CA ASP A 491 18.68 -2.43 19.02
C ASP A 491 17.74 -1.43 19.71
N ASN A 492 16.89 -0.77 18.94
CA ASN A 492 15.85 0.13 19.46
C ASN A 492 14.50 -0.57 19.70
N ARG A 493 14.46 -1.91 19.78
CA ARG A 493 13.24 -2.68 20.01
C ARG A 493 12.75 -2.48 21.45
N PRO A 494 11.46 -2.18 21.67
CA PRO A 494 10.94 -1.88 23.00
C PRO A 494 10.68 -3.15 23.83
N ALA A 495 10.62 -3.00 25.15
CA ALA A 495 10.56 -4.12 26.11
C ALA A 495 9.26 -4.93 26.07
N ASP A 496 8.16 -4.33 25.63
CA ASP A 496 6.86 -4.98 25.41
C ASP A 496 6.88 -5.93 24.20
N LEU A 497 7.86 -5.77 23.29
CA LEU A 497 8.11 -6.64 22.14
C LEU A 497 9.36 -7.50 22.34
N GLU A 498 9.63 -7.89 23.60
CA GLU A 498 10.79 -8.70 24.01
C GLU A 498 12.16 -8.05 23.70
N GLY A 499 12.20 -6.72 23.59
CA GLY A 499 13.43 -5.94 23.38
C GLY A 499 14.07 -5.36 24.65
N PRO A 500 15.20 -4.64 24.50
CA PRO A 500 15.99 -4.57 23.28
C PRO A 500 16.72 -5.89 23.00
N GLY A 501 16.83 -6.26 21.73
CA GLY A 501 17.75 -7.30 21.29
C GLY A 501 19.19 -6.82 21.44
N VAL A 502 20.06 -7.68 21.98
CA VAL A 502 21.47 -7.32 22.22
C VAL A 502 22.38 -8.21 21.38
N GLY A 503 23.08 -7.57 20.46
CA GLY A 503 24.20 -8.12 19.72
C GLY A 503 25.47 -8.10 20.54
N TYR A 504 26.25 -9.19 20.48
CA TYR A 504 27.52 -9.28 21.20
C TYR A 504 28.66 -9.60 20.24
N SER A 505 29.77 -8.90 20.41
CA SER A 505 31.03 -9.32 19.81
C SER A 505 31.61 -10.54 20.53
N GLU A 506 32.66 -11.10 19.93
CA GLU A 506 33.55 -12.02 20.62
C GLU A 506 34.22 -11.36 21.84
N TRP A 507 34.62 -12.19 22.81
CA TRP A 507 35.41 -11.72 23.95
C TRP A 507 36.86 -11.52 23.55
N ILE A 508 37.42 -10.38 23.93
CA ILE A 508 38.86 -10.10 23.91
C ILE A 508 39.41 -10.29 25.33
N GLU A 509 40.44 -11.11 25.48
CA GLU A 509 41.17 -11.33 26.71
C GLU A 509 42.34 -10.35 26.82
N ILE A 510 42.37 -9.59 27.90
CA ILE A 510 43.34 -8.53 28.16
C ILE A 510 44.26 -8.97 29.29
N LYS A 511 45.56 -9.06 29.01
CA LYS A 511 46.62 -9.43 29.98
C LYS A 511 47.54 -8.25 30.21
N ILE A 512 47.51 -7.70 31.42
CA ILE A 512 48.32 -6.53 31.78
C ILE A 512 49.77 -6.95 32.02
N ASN A 513 50.69 -6.39 31.23
CA ASN A 513 52.11 -6.66 31.32
C ASN A 513 52.93 -5.38 31.07
N LYS A 514 53.59 -4.88 32.12
CA LYS A 514 54.46 -3.68 32.04
C LYS A 514 55.64 -3.83 31.08
N GLY A 515 56.07 -5.06 30.78
CA GLY A 515 57.17 -5.34 29.85
C GLY A 515 56.71 -5.69 28.44
N ALA A 516 55.42 -5.60 28.12
CA ALA A 516 54.93 -5.80 26.76
C ALA A 516 55.40 -4.67 25.84
N SER A 517 55.44 -4.91 24.52
CA SER A 517 55.40 -3.83 23.53
C SER A 517 54.04 -3.11 23.60
N SER A 518 53.95 -1.88 23.11
CA SER A 518 52.64 -1.21 22.98
C SER A 518 51.68 -2.03 22.13
N LEU A 519 50.37 -1.86 22.32
CA LEU A 519 49.36 -2.54 21.49
C LEU A 519 49.51 -2.17 20.01
N VAL A 520 49.68 -0.87 19.71
CA VAL A 520 49.93 -0.36 18.36
C VAL A 520 51.09 -1.07 17.68
N ARG A 521 52.24 -1.17 18.35
CA ARG A 521 53.40 -1.86 17.79
C ARG A 521 53.12 -3.34 17.56
N GLN A 522 52.33 -3.98 18.41
CA GLN A 522 51.92 -5.38 18.21
C GLN A 522 51.01 -5.52 16.98
N GLU A 523 50.03 -4.63 16.81
CA GLU A 523 49.11 -4.65 15.68
C GLU A 523 49.80 -4.38 14.36
N LEU A 524 50.63 -3.34 14.28
CA LEU A 524 51.40 -3.02 13.08
C LEU A 524 52.34 -4.17 12.69
N ASN A 525 52.99 -4.79 13.69
CA ASN A 525 53.84 -5.96 13.44
C ASN A 525 53.05 -7.23 13.06
N GLU A 526 51.84 -7.43 13.60
CA GLU A 526 51.00 -8.55 13.20
C GLU A 526 50.44 -8.35 11.79
N LYS A 527 49.96 -7.14 11.45
CA LYS A 527 49.55 -6.79 10.07
C LYS A 527 50.70 -7.06 9.08
N HIS A 528 51.92 -6.65 9.45
CA HIS A 528 53.12 -6.94 8.66
C HIS A 528 53.40 -8.44 8.53
N SER A 529 53.32 -9.17 9.65
CA SER A 529 53.57 -10.60 9.65
C SER A 529 52.51 -11.36 8.85
N ASP A 530 51.24 -10.95 8.92
CA ASP A 530 50.13 -11.55 8.18
C ASP A 530 50.35 -11.37 6.68
N LEU A 531 50.64 -10.14 6.25
CA LEU A 531 50.96 -9.82 4.85
C LEU A 531 52.06 -10.74 4.30
N LYS A 532 53.17 -10.92 5.04
CA LYS A 532 54.24 -11.84 4.64
C LYS A 532 53.75 -13.29 4.53
N LYS A 533 52.99 -13.76 5.53
CA LYS A 533 52.45 -15.14 5.54
C LYS A 533 51.50 -15.36 4.37
N THR A 534 50.67 -14.38 4.01
CA THR A 534 49.77 -14.45 2.84
C THR A 534 50.57 -14.56 1.55
N ILE A 535 51.59 -13.73 1.35
CA ILE A 535 52.46 -13.82 0.16
C ILE A 535 53.22 -15.16 0.11
N GLU A 536 53.75 -15.63 1.24
CA GLU A 536 54.42 -16.94 1.32
C GLU A 536 53.46 -18.11 1.01
N LYS A 537 52.23 -18.05 1.51
CA LYS A 537 51.16 -19.03 1.20
C LYS A 537 50.84 -19.00 -0.30
N ALA A 538 50.63 -17.82 -0.88
CA ALA A 538 50.37 -17.64 -2.30
C ALA A 538 51.48 -18.24 -3.16
N ILE A 539 52.75 -17.93 -2.88
CA ILE A 539 53.91 -18.53 -3.56
C ILE A 539 53.85 -20.07 -3.47
N ALA A 540 53.59 -20.62 -2.28
CA ALA A 540 53.52 -22.06 -2.09
C ALA A 540 52.37 -22.70 -2.87
N ASP A 541 51.21 -22.05 -2.95
CA ASP A 541 50.03 -22.57 -3.64
C ASP A 541 50.13 -22.45 -5.17
N VAL A 542 50.73 -21.38 -5.68
CA VAL A 542 51.09 -21.26 -7.11
C VAL A 542 52.10 -22.34 -7.51
N GLN A 543 53.09 -22.64 -6.66
CA GLN A 543 54.02 -23.76 -6.91
C GLN A 543 53.30 -25.12 -6.95
N LYS A 544 52.29 -25.33 -6.08
CA LYS A 544 51.45 -26.55 -6.16
C LYS A 544 50.62 -26.56 -7.44
N ALA A 545 50.06 -25.43 -7.88
CA ALA A 545 49.32 -25.33 -9.13
C ALA A 545 50.23 -25.67 -10.34
N LYS A 546 51.44 -25.11 -10.39
CA LYS A 546 52.46 -25.44 -11.41
C LYS A 546 52.81 -26.92 -11.44
N ALA A 547 52.95 -27.57 -10.29
CA ALA A 547 53.19 -29.02 -10.23
C ALA A 547 52.04 -29.82 -10.89
N LYS A 548 50.79 -29.38 -10.70
CA LYS A 548 49.60 -29.95 -11.34
C LYS A 548 49.57 -29.67 -12.85
N MET A 549 49.93 -28.47 -13.29
CA MET A 549 50.11 -28.14 -14.70
C MET A 549 51.17 -29.01 -15.37
N HIS A 550 52.33 -29.23 -14.74
CA HIS A 550 53.36 -30.16 -15.24
C HIS A 550 52.84 -31.61 -15.33
N GLN A 551 52.07 -32.06 -14.35
CA GLN A 551 51.41 -33.37 -14.37
C GLN A 551 50.42 -33.49 -15.53
N ALA A 552 49.60 -32.46 -15.76
CA ALA A 552 48.67 -32.39 -16.89
C ALA A 552 49.45 -32.43 -18.22
N LYS A 553 50.46 -31.57 -18.38
CA LYS A 553 51.32 -31.47 -19.57
C LYS A 553 51.94 -32.82 -19.97
N ALA A 554 52.41 -33.59 -18.99
CA ALA A 554 53.03 -34.90 -19.24
C ALA A 554 52.06 -35.90 -19.92
N ARG A 555 50.75 -35.71 -19.71
CA ARG A 555 49.68 -36.60 -20.16
C ARG A 555 48.99 -36.14 -21.45
N LEU A 556 49.23 -34.90 -21.91
CA LEU A 556 48.70 -34.32 -23.17
C LEU A 556 49.34 -34.89 -24.45
N ARG A 557 49.71 -36.18 -24.47
CA ARG A 557 50.39 -36.82 -25.63
C ARG A 557 49.43 -37.50 -26.62
N LYS A 558 48.11 -37.49 -26.35
CA LYS A 558 47.08 -38.19 -27.11
C LYS A 558 46.12 -37.19 -27.76
N GLU A 559 45.35 -37.64 -28.75
CA GLU A 559 44.34 -36.85 -29.45
C GLU A 559 43.25 -36.37 -28.49
N GLU A 560 42.76 -37.23 -27.60
CA GLU A 560 41.80 -36.87 -26.54
C GLU A 560 42.50 -36.49 -25.22
N VAL A 561 41.93 -35.52 -24.48
CA VAL A 561 42.42 -35.14 -23.13
C VAL A 561 42.11 -36.29 -22.17
N PRO A 562 43.11 -36.90 -21.51
CA PRO A 562 42.84 -37.90 -20.47
C PRO A 562 42.11 -37.26 -19.28
N GLU A 563 41.16 -37.97 -18.67
CA GLU A 563 40.41 -37.52 -17.49
C GLU A 563 41.34 -37.03 -16.36
N GLN A 564 42.42 -37.77 -16.09
CA GLN A 564 43.40 -37.40 -15.06
C GLN A 564 44.27 -36.18 -15.43
N ALA A 565 44.27 -35.73 -16.69
CA ALA A 565 44.92 -34.48 -17.10
C ALA A 565 43.95 -33.32 -16.90
N LEU A 566 42.66 -33.52 -17.21
CA LEU A 566 41.60 -32.56 -16.94
C LEU A 566 41.42 -32.30 -15.43
N GLU A 567 41.46 -33.35 -14.61
CA GLU A 567 41.43 -33.24 -13.15
C GLU A 567 42.61 -32.40 -12.63
N ALA A 568 43.82 -32.65 -13.13
CA ALA A 568 45.01 -31.87 -12.75
C ALA A 568 44.93 -30.40 -13.24
N MET A 569 44.30 -30.13 -14.39
CA MET A 569 44.04 -28.75 -14.85
C MET A 569 43.03 -28.04 -13.97
N ASN A 570 41.92 -28.71 -13.61
CA ASN A 570 40.90 -28.14 -12.72
C ASN A 570 41.50 -27.83 -11.34
N GLU A 571 42.26 -28.75 -10.75
CA GLU A 571 42.96 -28.49 -9.48
C GLU A 571 43.97 -27.33 -9.58
N ALA A 572 44.65 -27.17 -10.73
CA ALA A 572 45.54 -26.04 -10.94
C ALA A 572 44.76 -24.72 -11.04
N ARG A 573 43.67 -24.71 -11.81
CA ARG A 573 42.78 -23.56 -11.99
C ARG A 573 42.17 -23.11 -10.67
N ASP A 574 41.61 -24.04 -9.90
CA ASP A 574 40.92 -23.73 -8.64
C ASP A 574 41.93 -23.14 -7.62
N LYS A 575 43.16 -23.65 -7.59
CA LYS A 575 44.24 -23.06 -6.77
C LYS A 575 44.67 -21.68 -7.23
N LEU A 576 44.79 -21.45 -8.54
CA LEU A 576 45.10 -20.12 -9.05
C LEU A 576 43.99 -19.13 -8.69
N ALA A 577 42.73 -19.54 -8.78
CA ALA A 577 41.59 -18.71 -8.38
C ALA A 577 41.59 -18.38 -6.88
N GLU A 578 41.85 -19.35 -6.00
CA GLU A 578 41.98 -19.11 -4.55
C GLU A 578 43.13 -18.13 -4.24
N VAL A 579 44.27 -18.25 -4.95
CA VAL A 579 45.39 -17.32 -4.77
C VAL A 579 45.06 -15.92 -5.31
N GLU A 580 44.40 -15.80 -6.46
CA GLU A 580 43.95 -14.50 -6.98
C GLU A 580 43.02 -13.79 -5.97
N GLU A 581 42.08 -14.52 -5.36
CA GLU A 581 41.19 -13.99 -4.32
C GLU A 581 41.97 -13.54 -3.08
N ASP A 582 42.82 -14.41 -2.52
CA ASP A 582 43.66 -14.12 -1.35
C ASP A 582 44.56 -12.87 -1.59
N LEU A 583 45.13 -12.72 -2.80
CA LEU A 583 46.01 -11.60 -3.16
C LEU A 583 45.21 -10.31 -3.45
N THR A 584 44.01 -10.42 -4.01
CA THR A 584 43.12 -9.25 -4.20
C THR A 584 42.68 -8.68 -2.85
N ASP A 585 42.27 -9.55 -1.94
CA ASP A 585 41.95 -9.18 -0.55
C ASP A 585 43.18 -8.61 0.18
N LEU A 586 44.38 -9.11 -0.14
CA LEU A 586 45.61 -8.54 0.38
C LEU A 586 45.88 -7.14 -0.18
N SER A 587 45.70 -6.93 -1.49
CA SER A 587 45.86 -5.62 -2.12
C SER A 587 44.94 -4.58 -1.48
N GLU A 588 43.69 -4.94 -1.19
CA GLU A 588 42.75 -4.04 -0.51
C GLU A 588 43.24 -3.67 0.90
N ARG A 589 43.68 -4.66 1.68
CA ARG A 589 44.24 -4.44 3.04
C ARG A 589 45.53 -3.62 3.04
N MET A 590 46.27 -3.59 1.92
CA MET A 590 47.50 -2.81 1.76
C MET A 590 47.23 -1.31 1.54
N LYS A 591 46.00 -0.89 1.23
CA LYS A 591 45.67 0.53 0.97
C LYS A 591 46.06 1.46 2.11
N ASP A 592 45.79 1.03 3.34
CA ASP A 592 46.00 1.83 4.55
C ASP A 592 47.27 1.42 5.31
N SER A 593 48.24 0.82 4.61
CA SER A 593 49.49 0.34 5.22
C SER A 593 50.73 1.08 4.69
N VAL A 594 51.87 0.92 5.37
CA VAL A 594 53.18 1.46 4.93
C VAL A 594 53.56 0.97 3.52
N GLN A 595 52.94 -0.11 3.06
CA GLN A 595 53.21 -0.80 1.79
C GLN A 595 52.21 -0.44 0.68
N ALA A 596 51.35 0.57 0.89
CA ALA A 596 50.37 1.02 -0.11
C ALA A 596 50.99 1.31 -1.49
N HIS A 597 52.19 1.89 -1.51
CA HIS A 597 52.96 2.20 -2.72
C HIS A 597 53.43 0.96 -3.51
N ARG A 598 53.32 -0.26 -2.94
CA ARG A 598 53.72 -1.52 -3.59
C ARG A 598 52.51 -2.33 -4.08
N ARG A 599 51.31 -1.75 -4.04
CA ARG A 599 50.10 -2.42 -4.54
C ARG A 599 50.20 -2.70 -6.04
N ASP A 600 50.83 -1.82 -6.80
CA ASP A 600 51.05 -2.01 -8.24
C ASP A 600 51.88 -3.27 -8.53
N GLU A 601 52.93 -3.54 -7.73
CA GLU A 601 53.76 -4.77 -7.82
C GLU A 601 52.93 -6.03 -7.53
N LEU A 602 51.99 -5.95 -6.59
CA LEU A 602 51.07 -7.04 -6.25
C LEU A 602 50.00 -7.25 -7.33
N GLU A 603 49.45 -6.18 -7.88
CA GLU A 603 48.45 -6.20 -8.96
C GLU A 603 49.04 -6.81 -10.24
N GLU A 604 50.30 -6.52 -10.57
CA GLU A 604 51.01 -7.16 -11.69
C GLU A 604 51.09 -8.69 -11.52
N ALA A 605 51.41 -9.17 -10.31
CA ALA A 605 51.42 -10.60 -10.02
C ALA A 605 50.01 -11.23 -10.11
N ILE A 606 48.96 -10.52 -9.68
CA ILE A 606 47.56 -10.97 -9.80
C ILE A 606 47.18 -11.12 -11.28
N ASP A 607 47.52 -10.14 -12.12
CA ASP A 607 47.23 -10.16 -13.56
C ASP A 607 47.91 -11.34 -14.27
N MET A 608 49.17 -11.62 -13.92
CA MET A 608 49.89 -12.79 -14.43
C MET A 608 49.21 -14.11 -14.02
N LEU A 609 48.72 -14.22 -12.78
CA LEU A 609 48.00 -15.40 -12.30
C LEU A 609 46.65 -15.56 -12.99
N ALA A 610 45.93 -14.46 -13.21
CA ALA A 610 44.66 -14.43 -13.94
C ALA A 610 44.82 -14.90 -15.39
N GLU A 611 45.87 -14.45 -16.09
CA GLU A 611 46.15 -14.94 -17.45
C GLU A 611 46.61 -16.41 -17.42
N ALA A 612 47.41 -16.83 -16.44
CA ALA A 612 47.78 -18.25 -16.26
C ALA A 612 46.54 -19.14 -16.04
N ARG A 613 45.58 -18.71 -15.23
CA ARG A 613 44.33 -19.44 -14.97
C ARG A 613 43.53 -19.60 -16.26
N LYS A 614 43.37 -18.51 -17.00
CA LYS A 614 42.65 -18.47 -18.28
C LYS A 614 43.31 -19.36 -19.33
N GLU A 615 44.64 -19.44 -19.37
CA GLU A 615 45.37 -20.37 -20.25
C GLU A 615 45.13 -21.84 -19.86
N VAL A 616 45.08 -22.17 -18.56
CA VAL A 616 44.69 -23.52 -18.09
C VAL A 616 43.25 -23.87 -18.49
N GLU A 617 42.32 -22.91 -18.44
CA GLU A 617 40.93 -23.10 -18.87
C GLU A 617 40.78 -23.28 -20.39
N LYS A 618 41.60 -22.58 -21.18
CA LYS A 618 41.65 -22.71 -22.64
C LYS A 618 42.31 -24.01 -23.09
N ALA A 619 43.23 -24.56 -22.30
CA ALA A 619 43.98 -25.76 -22.66
C ALA A 619 43.12 -26.98 -23.05
N PRO A 620 42.01 -27.35 -22.40
CA PRO A 620 41.16 -28.45 -22.90
C PRO A 620 40.36 -28.11 -24.17
N LEU A 621 40.26 -26.84 -24.56
CA LEU A 621 39.46 -26.37 -25.70
C LEU A 621 40.23 -26.35 -27.03
N GLN A 622 41.55 -26.54 -27.03
CA GLN A 622 42.35 -26.49 -28.26
C GLN A 622 42.24 -27.80 -29.06
N ASP A 623 42.19 -27.66 -30.39
CA ASP A 623 42.02 -28.77 -31.32
C ASP A 623 43.24 -29.71 -31.39
N THR A 624 44.46 -29.21 -31.15
CA THR A 624 45.71 -29.98 -31.32
C THR A 624 46.44 -30.25 -30.01
N ALA A 625 47.11 -31.40 -29.90
CA ALA A 625 47.92 -31.73 -28.73
C ALA A 625 49.12 -30.77 -28.54
N GLU A 626 49.65 -30.17 -29.61
CA GLU A 626 50.65 -29.10 -29.51
C GLU A 626 50.06 -27.83 -28.90
N SER A 627 48.93 -27.31 -29.43
CA SER A 627 48.31 -26.08 -28.92
C SER A 627 47.88 -26.20 -27.45
N ARG A 628 47.36 -27.36 -27.03
CA ARG A 628 47.04 -27.59 -25.59
C ARG A 628 48.27 -27.53 -24.70
N LYS A 629 49.41 -28.03 -25.17
CA LYS A 629 50.67 -27.94 -24.41
C LYS A 629 51.23 -26.54 -24.39
N GLU A 630 51.04 -25.78 -25.47
CA GLU A 630 51.47 -24.39 -25.57
C GLU A 630 50.72 -23.51 -24.58
N GLU A 631 49.39 -23.66 -24.47
CA GLU A 631 48.57 -22.99 -23.43
C GLU A 631 49.08 -23.33 -22.02
N ILE A 632 49.30 -24.63 -21.71
CA ILE A 632 49.84 -25.02 -20.40
C ILE A 632 51.27 -24.51 -20.19
N ASP A 633 52.08 -24.38 -21.24
CA ASP A 633 53.42 -23.82 -21.15
C ASP A 633 53.42 -22.32 -20.90
N SER A 634 52.49 -21.57 -21.52
CA SER A 634 52.27 -20.17 -21.16
C SER A 634 51.79 -20.05 -19.72
N ALA A 635 50.86 -20.91 -19.28
CA ALA A 635 50.35 -20.85 -17.91
C ALA A 635 51.45 -21.08 -16.89
N ILE A 636 52.36 -22.02 -17.17
CA ILE A 636 53.54 -22.29 -16.35
C ILE A 636 54.51 -21.09 -16.38
N ARG A 637 54.71 -20.41 -17.52
CA ARG A 637 55.56 -19.21 -17.62
C ARG A 637 54.98 -18.05 -16.79
N ASN A 638 53.73 -17.69 -17.02
CA ASN A 638 53.02 -16.65 -16.26
C ASN A 638 53.01 -16.95 -14.76
N SER A 639 52.75 -18.21 -14.36
CA SER A 639 52.86 -18.62 -12.95
C SER A 639 54.30 -18.62 -12.41
N THR A 640 55.32 -18.64 -13.26
CA THR A 640 56.73 -18.51 -12.85
C THR A 640 57.06 -17.06 -12.60
N GLU A 641 56.71 -16.20 -13.55
CA GLU A 641 56.92 -14.75 -13.46
C GLU A 641 56.17 -14.19 -12.23
N ALA A 642 54.90 -14.55 -12.04
CA ALA A 642 54.14 -14.17 -10.85
C ALA A 642 54.80 -14.60 -9.52
N VAL A 643 55.41 -15.80 -9.47
CA VAL A 643 56.14 -16.25 -8.26
C VAL A 643 57.40 -15.43 -8.04
N ASP A 644 58.10 -15.04 -9.10
CA ASP A 644 59.31 -14.25 -9.00
C ASP A 644 58.97 -12.82 -8.55
N GLU A 645 57.90 -12.21 -9.08
CA GLU A 645 57.35 -10.93 -8.60
C GLU A 645 56.94 -11.00 -7.12
N LEU A 646 56.15 -12.02 -6.72
CA LEU A 646 55.76 -12.19 -5.32
C LEU A 646 56.95 -12.40 -4.37
N ARG A 647 58.05 -13.00 -4.85
CA ARG A 647 59.28 -13.15 -4.05
C ARG A 647 60.04 -11.84 -3.92
N GLU A 648 60.08 -11.04 -4.98
CA GLU A 648 60.66 -9.71 -4.96
C GLU A 648 59.88 -8.82 -3.99
N LEU A 649 58.55 -8.78 -4.12
CA LEU A 649 57.65 -8.11 -3.20
C LEU A 649 57.86 -8.57 -1.75
N LEU A 650 57.92 -9.88 -1.48
CA LEU A 650 58.16 -10.41 -0.13
C LEU A 650 59.49 -9.93 0.47
N ASN A 651 60.53 -9.84 -0.36
CA ASN A 651 61.85 -9.35 0.07
C ASN A 651 61.82 -7.85 0.35
N GLU A 652 61.17 -7.07 -0.51
CA GLU A 652 61.00 -5.64 -0.35
C GLU A 652 60.16 -5.27 0.87
N VAL A 653 59.00 -5.90 1.03
CA VAL A 653 58.18 -5.83 2.26
C VAL A 653 59.03 -6.17 3.49
N SER A 654 59.92 -7.16 3.39
CA SER A 654 60.76 -7.52 4.52
C SER A 654 61.76 -6.44 4.93
N LYS A 655 62.18 -5.58 4.00
CA LYS A 655 63.04 -4.42 4.28
C LYS A 655 62.29 -3.26 4.93
N ASP A 656 60.97 -3.20 4.82
CA ASP A 656 60.15 -2.11 5.37
C ASP A 656 59.92 -2.20 6.89
N HIS A 657 60.40 -3.25 7.57
CA HIS A 657 60.21 -3.41 9.03
C HIS A 657 60.69 -2.20 9.88
N PRO A 658 61.83 -1.54 9.59
CA PRO A 658 62.22 -0.32 10.31
C PRO A 658 61.20 0.83 10.15
N LYS A 659 60.59 0.97 8.96
CA LYS A 659 59.56 1.99 8.72
C LYS A 659 58.31 1.73 9.58
N ILE A 660 57.97 0.47 9.79
CA ILE A 660 56.86 0.05 10.66
C ILE A 660 57.17 0.35 12.13
N GLU A 661 58.41 0.13 12.57
CA GLU A 661 58.84 0.49 13.93
C GLU A 661 58.84 2.01 14.15
N ASP A 662 59.24 2.79 13.13
CA ASP A 662 59.16 4.26 13.15
C ASP A 662 57.72 4.76 13.21
N LEU A 663 56.82 4.19 12.40
CA LEU A 663 55.38 4.49 12.44
C LEU A 663 54.78 4.12 13.80
N ALA A 664 55.09 2.92 14.31
CA ALA A 664 54.63 2.49 15.63
C ALA A 664 55.08 3.44 16.73
N LYS A 665 56.30 4.00 16.63
CA LYS A 665 56.81 4.98 17.59
C LYS A 665 56.10 6.33 17.44
N LEU A 666 55.77 6.75 16.23
CA LEU A 666 54.99 7.97 16.00
C LEU A 666 53.57 7.84 16.57
N GLU A 667 52.89 6.74 16.29
CA GLU A 667 51.58 6.47 16.85
C GLU A 667 51.64 6.36 18.39
N GLU A 668 52.64 5.70 18.96
CA GLU A 668 52.86 5.68 20.42
C GLU A 668 52.97 7.10 21.01
N LEU A 669 53.65 8.01 20.32
CA LEU A 669 53.77 9.41 20.75
C LEU A 669 52.45 10.17 20.59
N ALA A 670 51.69 9.91 19.52
CA ALA A 670 50.37 10.50 19.30
C ALA A 670 49.38 10.06 20.39
N GLN A 671 49.33 8.77 20.71
CA GLN A 671 48.48 8.26 21.81
C GLN A 671 48.85 8.86 23.16
N LYS A 672 50.15 9.08 23.39
CA LYS A 672 50.62 9.76 24.59
C LYS A 672 50.20 11.23 24.63
N GLN A 673 50.15 11.90 23.49
CA GLN A 673 49.61 13.26 23.38
C GLN A 673 48.12 13.29 23.71
N ASP A 674 47.32 12.36 23.18
CA ASP A 674 45.89 12.23 23.47
C ASP A 674 45.65 11.99 24.97
N GLN A 675 46.42 11.09 25.58
CA GLN A 675 46.36 10.84 27.01
C GLN A 675 46.64 12.11 27.82
N LEU A 676 47.69 12.86 27.47
CA LEU A 676 48.03 14.11 28.16
C LEU A 676 46.93 15.17 28.00
N ALA A 677 46.31 15.27 26.82
CA ALA A 677 45.20 16.18 26.58
C ALA A 677 43.98 15.82 27.44
N GLN A 678 43.68 14.53 27.60
CA GLN A 678 42.60 14.07 28.46
C GLN A 678 42.90 14.28 29.95
N GLU A 679 44.13 13.98 30.40
CA GLU A 679 44.57 14.29 31.77
C GLU A 679 44.47 15.80 32.06
N ALA A 680 44.79 16.65 31.08
CA ALA A 680 44.61 18.10 31.20
C ALA A 680 43.14 18.51 31.31
N SER A 681 42.25 17.90 30.52
CA SER A 681 40.80 18.13 30.57
C SER A 681 40.20 17.70 31.93
N GLU A 682 40.54 16.50 32.41
CA GLU A 682 40.12 16.01 33.73
C GLU A 682 40.68 16.87 34.86
N ALA A 683 41.93 17.33 34.75
CA ALA A 683 42.52 18.24 35.71
C ALA A 683 41.81 19.60 35.71
N ALA A 684 41.40 20.12 34.56
CA ALA A 684 40.63 21.36 34.44
C ALA A 684 39.23 21.23 35.06
N GLU A 685 38.52 20.14 34.80
CA GLU A 685 37.20 19.84 35.37
C GLU A 685 37.26 19.67 36.90
N ASN A 686 38.34 19.07 37.40
CA ASN A 686 38.60 18.95 38.84
C ASN A 686 39.07 20.27 39.49
N ALA A 687 39.74 21.15 38.74
CA ALA A 687 40.19 22.47 39.22
C ALA A 687 39.02 23.44 39.43
N GLU A 688 37.90 23.28 38.71
CA GLU A 688 36.66 24.02 38.97
C GLU A 688 36.07 23.74 40.37
N ASN A 689 36.53 22.65 41.02
CA ASN A 689 36.10 22.20 42.35
C ASN A 689 37.18 22.36 43.46
N ALA A 690 38.36 22.95 43.20
CA ALA A 690 39.47 23.01 44.16
C ALA A 690 40.22 24.36 44.20
N ASP A 691 40.51 24.87 45.41
CA ASP A 691 41.22 26.15 45.69
C ASP A 691 42.74 26.17 45.35
N THR A 692 43.26 25.16 44.63
CA THR A 692 44.70 25.03 44.32
C THR A 692 44.92 24.91 42.82
N PRO A 693 45.85 25.70 42.22
CA PRO A 693 46.15 25.61 40.79
C PRO A 693 46.68 24.21 40.46
N PRO A 694 46.23 23.57 39.37
CA PRO A 694 46.76 22.27 38.95
C PRO A 694 48.25 22.40 38.57
N GLU A 695 49.04 21.38 38.93
CA GLU A 695 50.48 21.33 38.67
C GLU A 695 50.79 21.34 37.16
N GLN A 696 51.72 22.22 36.74
CA GLN A 696 52.19 22.45 35.35
C GLN A 696 52.99 21.28 34.73
N ASP A 697 52.96 20.08 35.31
CA ASP A 697 53.78 18.96 34.87
C ASP A 697 53.30 18.34 33.55
N TRP A 698 52.00 18.34 33.27
CA TRP A 698 51.45 17.85 31.99
C TRP A 698 51.85 18.75 30.81
N GLN A 699 51.87 20.08 30.98
CA GLN A 699 52.28 21.03 29.94
C GLN A 699 53.73 20.79 29.47
N LYS A 700 54.63 20.51 30.42
CA LYS A 700 56.03 20.17 30.09
C LYS A 700 56.15 18.83 29.37
N GLN A 701 55.34 17.85 29.75
CA GLN A 701 55.32 16.55 29.08
C GLN A 701 54.74 16.66 27.68
N GLN A 702 53.72 17.50 27.48
CA GLN A 702 53.14 17.79 26.18
C GLN A 702 54.17 18.44 25.24
N GLU A 703 54.86 19.48 25.70
CA GLU A 703 55.93 20.12 24.91
C GLU A 703 57.09 19.15 24.59
N GLN A 704 57.40 18.21 25.49
CA GLN A 704 58.38 17.15 25.23
C GLN A 704 57.91 16.18 24.15
N VAL A 705 56.66 15.69 24.24
CA VAL A 705 56.08 14.77 23.26
C VAL A 705 55.98 15.44 21.90
N GLU A 706 55.55 16.70 21.82
CA GLU A 706 55.49 17.45 20.57
C GLU A 706 56.87 17.59 19.91
N ASN A 707 57.91 17.89 20.70
CA ASN A 707 59.29 17.93 20.20
C ASN A 707 59.78 16.54 19.74
N GLU A 708 59.43 15.46 20.44
CA GLU A 708 59.75 14.09 20.04
C GLU A 708 59.04 13.69 18.74
N ILE A 709 57.77 14.09 18.55
CA ILE A 709 57.02 13.91 17.30
C ILE A 709 57.72 14.66 16.17
N ARG A 710 58.00 15.97 16.34
CA ARG A 710 58.69 16.80 15.34
C ARG A 710 60.05 16.21 14.95
N GLU A 711 60.81 15.71 15.91
CA GLU A 711 62.12 15.07 15.67
C GLU A 711 61.95 13.74 14.92
N GLN A 712 61.00 12.89 15.32
CA GLN A 712 60.75 11.59 14.69
C GLN A 712 60.23 11.75 13.25
N VAL A 713 59.32 12.70 13.00
CA VAL A 713 58.83 13.06 11.66
C VAL A 713 59.94 13.61 10.75
N ARG A 714 60.94 14.31 11.32
CA ARG A 714 62.14 14.76 10.59
C ARG A 714 63.10 13.62 10.27
N GLN A 715 63.25 12.65 11.16
CA GLN A 715 64.19 11.53 11.02
C GLN A 715 63.67 10.45 10.06
N SER A 716 62.35 10.33 9.87
CA SER A 716 61.74 9.36 8.95
C SER A 716 60.84 10.01 7.89
N PRO A 717 61.39 10.79 6.93
CA PRO A 717 60.61 11.44 5.87
C PRO A 717 59.90 10.45 4.93
N GLU A 718 60.43 9.24 4.79
CA GLU A 718 59.88 8.19 3.92
C GLU A 718 58.78 7.35 4.61
N ALA A 719 58.65 7.45 5.93
CA ALA A 719 57.48 6.94 6.64
C ALA A 719 56.24 7.81 6.38
N LYS A 720 56.42 9.02 5.82
CA LYS A 720 55.37 9.96 5.39
C LYS A 720 54.64 9.53 4.12
N SER A 721 54.25 8.26 4.03
CA SER A 721 53.25 7.82 3.07
C SER A 721 51.84 8.02 3.66
N ALA A 722 50.79 7.91 2.85
CA ALA A 722 49.37 8.20 3.16
C ALA A 722 48.86 7.89 4.59
N ALA A 723 49.38 6.87 5.28
CA ALA A 723 49.08 6.59 6.68
C ALA A 723 49.52 7.73 7.63
N LEU A 724 50.67 8.34 7.39
CA LEU A 724 51.18 9.51 8.09
C LEU A 724 50.53 10.81 7.60
N GLU A 725 49.89 10.85 6.43
CA GLU A 725 49.12 12.01 5.97
C GLU A 725 47.79 12.10 6.72
N ASN A 726 47.02 11.01 6.77
CA ASN A 726 45.81 10.90 7.60
C ASN A 726 46.09 11.05 9.10
N GLN A 727 47.23 10.53 9.59
CA GLN A 727 47.62 10.68 11.00
C GLN A 727 48.27 12.02 11.30
N ALA A 728 49.01 12.64 10.38
CA ALA A 728 49.49 14.00 10.55
C ALA A 728 48.32 14.97 10.53
N GLU A 729 47.33 14.77 9.65
CA GLU A 729 46.08 15.53 9.64
C GLU A 729 45.34 15.35 10.97
N LYS A 730 45.11 14.12 11.43
CA LYS A 730 44.53 13.88 12.78
C LYS A 730 45.36 14.50 13.91
N ALA A 731 46.68 14.35 13.89
CA ALA A 731 47.57 14.87 14.94
C ALA A 731 47.69 16.40 14.90
N GLN A 732 47.55 17.01 13.72
CA GLN A 732 47.51 18.45 13.50
C GLN A 732 46.17 19.00 13.96
N ASP A 733 45.07 18.32 13.64
CA ASP A 733 43.70 18.60 14.11
C ASP A 733 43.59 18.46 15.65
N LEU A 734 44.31 17.49 16.24
CA LEU A 734 44.43 17.31 17.69
C LEU A 734 45.39 18.32 18.34
N ALA A 735 46.50 18.67 17.69
CA ALA A 735 47.43 19.69 18.16
C ALA A 735 46.79 21.08 18.13
N GLU A 736 46.02 21.38 17.09
CA GLU A 736 45.22 22.60 16.94
C GLU A 736 44.12 22.63 18.00
N LYS A 737 43.35 21.55 18.20
CA LYS A 737 42.40 21.45 19.33
C LYS A 737 43.07 21.63 20.69
N ALA A 738 44.30 21.14 20.87
CA ALA A 738 45.02 21.29 22.13
C ALA A 738 45.61 22.70 22.32
N GLU A 739 46.01 23.37 21.23
CA GLU A 739 46.44 24.76 21.21
C GLU A 739 45.25 25.70 21.44
N ASP A 740 44.09 25.41 20.85
CA ASP A 740 42.80 26.07 21.12
C ASP A 740 42.39 25.88 22.58
N LEU A 741 42.55 24.67 23.14
CA LEU A 741 42.29 24.39 24.56
C LEU A 741 43.25 25.17 25.46
N LYS A 742 44.52 25.28 25.06
CA LYS A 742 45.54 26.05 25.78
C LYS A 742 45.24 27.56 25.70
N GLU A 743 44.91 28.10 24.53
CA GLU A 743 44.47 29.50 24.39
C GLU A 743 43.18 29.74 25.16
N ALA A 744 42.22 28.82 25.14
CA ALA A 744 41.01 28.89 25.94
C ALA A 744 41.32 28.89 27.45
N GLN A 745 42.28 28.09 27.91
CA GLN A 745 42.75 28.05 29.29
C GLN A 745 43.55 29.31 29.70
N GLU A 746 44.41 29.83 28.82
CA GLU A 746 45.16 31.09 29.03
C GLU A 746 44.19 32.28 29.06
N ASN A 747 43.21 32.31 28.16
CA ASN A 747 42.12 33.27 28.15
C ASN A 747 41.24 33.15 29.40
N LEU A 748 40.95 31.93 29.89
CA LEU A 748 40.27 31.68 31.17
C LEU A 748 41.08 32.16 32.37
N ALA A 749 42.40 31.99 32.36
CA ALA A 749 43.29 32.48 33.40
C ALA A 749 43.41 34.01 33.40
N GLU A 750 43.36 34.65 32.23
CA GLU A 750 43.24 36.11 32.11
C GLU A 750 41.84 36.61 32.52
N LEU A 751 40.78 35.90 32.18
CA LEU A 751 39.38 36.23 32.53
C LEU A 751 39.07 36.01 34.02
N ALA A 752 39.71 35.03 34.69
CA ALA A 752 39.60 34.82 36.13
C ALA A 752 40.15 36.01 36.96
N SER A 753 40.84 36.97 36.33
CA SER A 753 41.25 38.23 36.96
C SER A 753 40.17 39.32 36.97
N GLN A 754 39.00 39.11 36.35
CA GLN A 754 37.87 40.06 36.36
C GLN A 754 36.51 39.36 36.43
N ASP A 755 35.74 39.65 37.48
CA ASP A 755 34.45 39.03 37.82
C ASP A 755 33.40 38.96 36.66
N GLN A 756 33.07 37.70 36.30
CA GLN A 756 31.84 37.09 35.71
C GLN A 756 31.08 37.73 34.51
N PRO A 757 30.69 36.91 33.51
CA PRO A 757 29.53 35.97 33.58
C PRO A 757 29.82 34.51 33.14
N THR A 758 28.81 33.63 33.24
CA THR A 758 28.81 32.15 33.28
C THR A 758 29.63 31.43 32.21
N ILE A 759 30.38 30.42 32.69
CA ILE A 759 31.52 29.74 32.07
C ILE A 759 31.09 28.78 30.93
N GLU A 760 29.99 28.05 31.08
CA GLU A 760 29.57 27.00 30.11
C GLU A 760 29.09 27.53 28.75
N GLU A 761 28.39 28.66 28.71
CA GLU A 761 27.78 29.20 27.47
C GLU A 761 28.81 29.86 26.55
N LYS A 762 29.91 30.38 27.12
CA LYS A 762 31.03 30.96 26.37
C LYS A 762 32.03 29.93 25.89
N ILE A 763 32.21 28.84 26.64
CA ILE A 763 33.03 27.70 26.21
C ILE A 763 32.39 27.03 24.99
N ALA A 764 31.07 26.87 24.99
CA ALA A 764 30.34 26.31 23.84
C ALA A 764 30.38 27.22 22.60
N ASP A 765 30.20 28.54 22.74
CA ASP A 765 30.28 29.50 21.62
C ASP A 765 31.71 29.63 21.07
N ALA A 766 32.73 29.56 21.92
CA ALA A 766 34.13 29.62 21.50
C ALA A 766 34.58 28.32 20.78
N LEU A 767 34.17 27.15 21.29
CA LEU A 767 34.37 25.87 20.60
C LEU A 767 33.64 25.82 19.25
N ALA A 768 32.44 26.38 19.16
CA ALA A 768 31.69 26.44 17.90
C ALA A 768 32.35 27.36 16.86
N GLN A 769 32.88 28.52 17.29
CA GLN A 769 33.59 29.44 16.40
C GLN A 769 34.95 28.91 15.94
N ALA A 770 35.71 28.24 16.82
CA ALA A 770 36.97 27.58 16.46
C ALA A 770 36.73 26.46 15.45
N GLN A 771 35.72 25.60 15.68
CA GLN A 771 35.35 24.53 14.75
C GLN A 771 34.90 25.04 13.37
N GLU A 772 34.27 26.23 13.30
CA GLU A 772 33.79 26.83 12.05
C GLU A 772 34.92 27.50 11.25
N GLN A 773 35.99 27.93 11.92
CA GLN A 773 37.18 28.52 11.31
C GLN A 773 38.15 27.45 10.80
N ILE A 774 38.33 26.36 11.55
CA ILE A 774 39.05 25.14 11.13
C ILE A 774 38.44 24.56 9.84
N ASN A 775 37.10 24.52 9.75
CA ASN A 775 36.41 24.07 8.53
C ASN A 775 36.58 25.01 7.32
N GLN A 776 37.01 26.27 7.52
CA GLN A 776 37.32 27.20 6.45
C GLN A 776 38.78 27.07 6.01
N ASP A 777 39.70 26.88 6.94
CA ASP A 777 41.14 26.74 6.66
C ASP A 777 41.45 25.38 6.00
N ILE A 778 40.78 24.29 6.42
CA ILE A 778 40.82 22.97 5.74
C ILE A 778 40.30 23.08 4.29
N LYS A 779 39.30 23.94 4.03
CA LYS A 779 38.79 24.20 2.67
C LYS A 779 39.75 25.01 1.81
N GLU A 780 40.55 25.90 2.40
CA GLU A 780 41.58 26.66 1.69
C GLU A 780 42.82 25.79 1.42
N GLU A 781 43.26 24.95 2.36
CA GLU A 781 44.38 24.02 2.14
C GLU A 781 44.03 22.88 1.16
N LEU A 782 42.82 22.33 1.20
CA LEU A 782 42.35 21.37 0.17
C LEU A 782 42.26 22.00 -1.22
N ALA A 783 41.96 23.30 -1.31
CA ALA A 783 41.96 24.03 -2.58
C ALA A 783 43.38 24.35 -3.08
N GLU A 784 44.35 24.58 -2.19
CA GLU A 784 45.76 24.75 -2.55
C GLU A 784 46.45 23.41 -2.91
N ALA A 785 46.07 22.30 -2.27
CA ALA A 785 46.56 20.96 -2.61
C ALA A 785 46.08 20.50 -4.00
N GLN A 786 44.82 20.77 -4.36
CA GLN A 786 44.30 20.54 -5.71
C GLN A 786 44.92 21.48 -6.76
N GLY A 787 45.28 22.71 -6.37
CA GLY A 787 45.98 23.66 -7.25
C GLY A 787 47.45 23.30 -7.52
N ASN A 788 48.13 22.64 -6.57
CA ASN A 788 49.54 22.24 -6.73
C ASN A 788 49.72 20.96 -7.57
N GLU A 789 48.74 20.04 -7.60
CA GLU A 789 48.75 18.92 -8.55
C GLU A 789 48.52 19.39 -10.01
N GLU A 790 47.66 20.39 -10.25
CA GLU A 790 47.51 21.00 -11.59
C GLU A 790 48.71 21.89 -11.99
N GLY A 791 49.43 22.45 -11.01
CA GLY A 791 50.66 23.24 -11.23
C GLY A 791 51.88 22.41 -11.61
N GLN A 792 52.09 21.26 -10.95
CA GLN A 792 53.21 20.35 -11.25
C GLN A 792 53.01 19.59 -12.58
N GLY A 793 51.76 19.27 -12.96
CA GLY A 793 51.45 18.71 -14.28
C GLY A 793 51.70 19.68 -15.45
N ASN A 794 51.67 20.99 -15.22
CA ASN A 794 51.90 22.01 -16.26
C ASN A 794 53.39 22.41 -16.40
N GLU A 795 54.21 22.30 -15.35
CA GLU A 795 55.66 22.54 -15.46
C GLU A 795 56.40 21.37 -16.15
N GLU A 796 55.95 20.11 -15.98
CA GLU A 796 56.49 18.97 -16.74
C GLU A 796 56.05 18.98 -18.22
N ALA A 797 54.90 19.60 -18.54
CA ALA A 797 54.45 19.81 -19.93
C ALA A 797 55.23 20.94 -20.64
N GLN A 798 55.59 22.02 -19.94
CA GLN A 798 56.37 23.12 -20.51
C GLN A 798 57.88 22.83 -20.61
N GLY A 799 58.44 21.99 -19.72
CA GLY A 799 59.83 21.52 -19.83
C GLY A 799 60.09 20.60 -21.03
N ASN A 800 59.06 19.91 -21.52
CA ASN A 800 59.16 19.01 -22.69
C ASN A 800 58.96 19.72 -24.04
N GLU A 801 58.32 20.89 -24.09
CA GLU A 801 58.20 21.70 -25.31
C GLU A 801 59.48 22.50 -25.63
N GLU A 802 60.26 22.94 -24.63
CA GLU A 802 61.55 23.63 -24.88
C GLU A 802 62.70 22.68 -25.24
N ALA A 803 62.59 21.38 -24.96
CA ALA A 803 63.57 20.37 -25.39
C ALA A 803 63.32 19.82 -26.81
N GLN A 804 62.09 19.92 -27.34
CA GLN A 804 61.75 19.44 -28.70
C GLN A 804 61.79 20.54 -29.78
N GLY A 805 61.94 21.81 -29.42
CA GLY A 805 62.07 22.91 -30.38
C GLY A 805 63.46 23.11 -31.01
N ASN A 806 64.47 22.32 -30.64
CA ASN A 806 65.87 22.56 -31.04
C ASN A 806 66.54 21.43 -31.86
N GLU A 807 65.79 20.43 -32.34
CA GLU A 807 66.32 19.36 -33.21
C GLU A 807 65.65 19.21 -34.60
N GLU A 808 64.66 20.03 -34.98
CA GLU A 808 64.21 20.11 -36.38
C GLU A 808 64.91 21.27 -37.12
N GLY A 809 66.22 21.10 -37.32
CA GLY A 809 67.07 22.10 -37.97
C GLY A 809 68.36 21.57 -38.57
N GLN A 810 68.46 20.26 -38.89
CA GLN A 810 69.45 19.68 -39.82
C GLN A 810 69.31 18.14 -39.81
N GLY A 811 68.97 17.54 -40.96
CA GLY A 811 68.98 16.09 -41.16
C GLY A 811 68.03 15.62 -42.23
#